data_AF-A0AAV8UJL2-F1
#
_entry.id   AF-A0AAV8UJL2-F1
#
_cell.length_a   1.000
_cell.length_b   1.000
_cell.length_c   1.000
_cell.angle_alpha   90.00
_cell.angle_beta   90.00
_cell.angle_gamma   90.00
#
_symmetry.space_group_name_H-M   'P 1'
#
loop_
_entity.id
_entity.type
_entity.pdbx_description
1 polymer ?
#
loop_
_entity_poly.entity_id
_entity_poly.type
_entity_poly.pdbx_seq_one_letter_code
_entity_poly.pdbx_strand_id
1 'polypeptide(L)'
;MVVFHGTLDVTVKEARGLHGGGCCSPVPDPYVKAYLGKADLFKTDRKEDTLEPKWEENFSLQIATHTEDLVFKVKSSTKPMGVVKIKAENVMKELSIDKWYTLTHEHLKRNCGELHLAINFIPASSLEGGDLEVKRTYFPMRKGCKVRMYQDAVVYENQLPQAPLSNGNLYSNGSCWEELYQALGRAEKFIYATGWSFWVHTVLIRKQYNEDSHFGNLLAKKAESGLTVLMLIWDDQTSGGFMSKEGMMGTKDEETREFFSKSKVNAQLVARETDSKTTGAIKKAFSSSVYTHHQKSIIFDRVDENTGKRKIAAFVGGLDVTTGRYDSPDHRLFSTLKTDEHKDDFYSNCITGVTPKGPREPWHDIHGQVEGPIARDVMRNFEERWRKQASAHVGSLIKPEELDIIAEGDEAKVTEESDPETWNVQYFRSIDERSAVFERDPKKDREVFFSKKGRPIDASIQTAYAHYIRTAQKFIYIENQYFLGSSSEWRKSMFKDSLANMEGATHIVPMEITLKIVQKIKAGEHFCAYIVVPLFPEGLPESGAVQEILCWQRNTVQLMYHHISEALKQNKDKHPGKQATDFLTIFTVGNREYPPEDAMDDEVAKQGRHMIYVHSKMIIVDDTVILMGSANINQRSMDGGRDTEMAFGAHQPNYTVQMSGGELPKGQVHGFRMSLFAEHLGAKLEPWMTNPSLPEAMRTARDLAEKNWKVYADTNVQEMPGHLMLYPYQIDSVNGTVFADPLNTNFPGTEASVMGKEQRFMPDSATM
;
A
#
# COMPACT_ATOMS: atom_id res chain seq x y z
N MET A 1 -17.15 5.71 25.56
CA MET A 1 -16.57 4.96 24.42
C MET A 1 -15.25 4.37 24.87
N VAL A 2 -14.95 3.16 24.43
CA VAL A 2 -13.68 2.46 24.68
C VAL A 2 -12.93 2.25 23.38
N VAL A 3 -11.60 2.11 23.46
CA VAL A 3 -10.78 1.69 22.32
C VAL A 3 -11.04 0.21 22.07
N PHE A 4 -11.73 -0.11 20.98
CA PHE A 4 -11.94 -1.49 20.54
C PHE A 4 -10.87 -1.80 19.49
N HIS A 5 -9.84 -2.57 19.88
CA HIS A 5 -8.61 -2.73 19.08
C HIS A 5 -8.15 -4.19 19.04
N GLY A 6 -8.27 -4.81 17.87
CA GLY A 6 -7.97 -6.23 17.68
C GLY A 6 -8.61 -6.82 16.43
N THR A 7 -8.67 -8.15 16.38
CA THR A 7 -9.38 -8.89 15.35
C THR A 7 -10.70 -9.39 15.93
N LEU A 8 -11.80 -9.10 15.24
CA LEU A 8 -13.15 -9.49 15.64
C LEU A 8 -13.67 -10.56 14.67
N ASP A 9 -13.84 -11.76 15.19
CA ASP A 9 -14.43 -12.89 14.49
C ASP A 9 -15.89 -13.01 14.90
N VAL A 10 -16.78 -13.01 13.93
CA VAL A 10 -18.22 -13.13 14.18
C VAL A 10 -18.79 -14.23 13.31
N THR A 11 -19.41 -15.22 13.95
CA THR A 11 -20.32 -16.16 13.30
C THR A 11 -21.76 -15.72 13.55
N VAL A 12 -22.47 -15.37 12.49
CA VAL A 12 -23.92 -15.22 12.53
C VAL A 12 -24.51 -16.60 12.26
N LYS A 13 -25.01 -17.27 13.32
CA LYS A 13 -25.49 -18.65 13.24
C LYS A 13 -26.91 -18.72 12.70
N GLU A 14 -27.88 -18.33 13.51
CA GLU A 14 -29.30 -18.44 13.20
C GLU A 14 -30.15 -17.42 13.96
N ALA A 15 -31.40 -17.22 13.54
CA ALA A 15 -32.40 -16.47 14.30
C ALA A 15 -33.68 -17.29 14.44
N ARG A 16 -34.46 -17.01 15.49
CA ARG A 16 -35.74 -17.67 15.74
C ARG A 16 -36.79 -16.69 16.27
N GLY A 17 -38.05 -17.06 16.14
CA GLY A 17 -39.17 -16.24 16.63
C GLY A 17 -39.26 -14.88 15.92
N LEU A 18 -38.75 -14.77 14.68
CA LEU A 18 -38.92 -13.56 13.89
C LEU A 18 -40.39 -13.39 13.53
N HIS A 19 -40.85 -12.14 13.46
CA HIS A 19 -42.24 -11.84 13.15
C HIS A 19 -42.37 -11.35 11.70
N GLY A 20 -43.25 -11.99 10.92
CA GLY A 20 -43.63 -11.53 9.58
C GLY A 20 -44.61 -10.35 9.64
N GLY A 21 -44.75 -9.63 8.52
CA GLY A 21 -45.90 -8.74 8.35
C GLY A 21 -47.21 -9.54 8.48
N GLY A 22 -48.29 -8.91 8.96
CA GLY A 22 -49.56 -9.60 9.25
C GLY A 22 -50.13 -10.42 8.09
N CYS A 23 -51.15 -11.24 8.38
CA CYS A 23 -51.82 -12.32 7.60
C CYS A 23 -51.75 -12.35 6.05
N CYS A 24 -51.51 -11.21 5.38
CA CYS A 24 -51.43 -11.06 3.93
C CYS A 24 -50.05 -10.61 3.40
N SER A 25 -48.99 -10.61 4.22
CA SER A 25 -47.63 -10.23 3.79
C SER A 25 -46.80 -11.47 3.43
N PRO A 26 -45.97 -11.43 2.37
CA PRO A 26 -45.03 -12.51 2.07
C PRO A 26 -44.06 -12.73 3.23
N VAL A 27 -43.61 -13.98 3.40
CA VAL A 27 -42.58 -14.32 4.39
C VAL A 27 -41.33 -13.50 4.05
N PRO A 28 -40.70 -12.81 5.01
CA PRO A 28 -39.57 -11.95 4.71
C PRO A 28 -38.34 -12.77 4.31
N ASP A 29 -37.42 -12.13 3.58
CA ASP A 29 -36.07 -12.65 3.30
C ASP A 29 -35.05 -12.07 4.29
N PRO A 30 -34.88 -12.63 5.50
CA PRO A 30 -34.03 -12.05 6.52
C PRO A 30 -32.54 -12.11 6.15
N TYR A 31 -31.82 -11.06 6.55
CA TYR A 31 -30.37 -10.97 6.56
C TYR A 31 -29.91 -10.12 7.75
N VAL A 32 -28.65 -10.26 8.16
CA VAL A 32 -28.04 -9.48 9.23
C VAL A 32 -27.06 -8.46 8.65
N LYS A 33 -27.08 -7.25 9.20
CA LYS A 33 -26.02 -6.25 9.04
C LYS A 33 -25.37 -5.94 10.38
N ALA A 34 -24.05 -5.96 10.43
CA ALA A 34 -23.27 -5.55 11.59
C ALA A 34 -22.73 -4.13 11.42
N TYR A 35 -22.67 -3.39 12.51
CA TYR A 35 -22.24 -2.00 12.56
C TYR A 35 -21.33 -1.72 13.76
N LEU A 36 -20.37 -0.82 13.57
CA LEU A 36 -19.56 -0.26 14.63
C LEU A 36 -19.61 1.26 14.57
N GLY A 37 -20.27 1.89 15.54
CA GLY A 37 -20.64 3.30 15.44
C GLY A 37 -21.51 3.54 14.20
N LYS A 38 -21.02 4.37 13.26
CA LYS A 38 -21.68 4.61 11.96
C LYS A 38 -21.22 3.66 10.83
N ALA A 39 -20.14 2.90 11.03
CA ALA A 39 -19.53 2.10 9.97
C ALA A 39 -20.28 0.78 9.74
N ASP A 40 -20.57 0.45 8.47
CA ASP A 40 -21.04 -0.87 8.05
C ASP A 40 -19.84 -1.85 8.11
N LEU A 41 -19.95 -2.92 8.90
CA LEU A 41 -18.90 -3.94 9.00
C LEU A 41 -19.08 -5.04 7.95
N PHE A 42 -20.24 -5.70 7.96
CA PHE A 42 -20.58 -6.77 7.02
C PHE A 42 -22.08 -6.96 6.87
N LYS A 43 -22.45 -7.77 5.89
CA LYS A 43 -23.83 -8.21 5.64
C LYS A 43 -23.82 -9.71 5.32
N THR A 44 -24.72 -10.48 5.92
CA THR A 44 -24.94 -11.89 5.59
C THR A 44 -25.71 -12.05 4.27
N ASP A 45 -25.77 -13.29 3.78
CA ASP A 45 -26.68 -13.65 2.72
C ASP A 45 -28.14 -13.48 3.18
N ARG A 46 -29.02 -13.26 2.20
CA ARG A 46 -30.46 -13.32 2.42
C ARG A 46 -30.89 -14.78 2.44
N LYS A 47 -31.77 -15.14 3.37
CA LYS A 47 -32.43 -16.45 3.39
C LYS A 47 -33.86 -16.26 2.93
N GLU A 48 -34.26 -16.98 1.90
CA GLU A 48 -35.56 -16.80 1.25
C GLU A 48 -36.69 -17.36 2.12
N ASP A 49 -37.81 -16.64 2.17
CA ASP A 49 -39.09 -17.09 2.73
C ASP A 49 -39.01 -17.81 4.10
N THR A 50 -38.26 -17.24 5.06
CA THR A 50 -38.11 -17.85 6.40
C THR A 50 -38.16 -16.86 7.57
N LEU A 51 -38.76 -17.31 8.69
CA LEU A 51 -38.72 -16.64 10.00
C LEU A 51 -37.75 -17.30 10.98
N GLU A 52 -37.10 -18.39 10.56
CA GLU A 52 -36.07 -19.11 11.29
C GLU A 52 -34.82 -19.30 10.42
N PRO A 53 -34.17 -18.20 9.98
CA PRO A 53 -33.03 -18.28 9.09
C PRO A 53 -31.82 -18.91 9.77
N LYS A 54 -31.12 -19.77 9.02
CA LYS A 54 -29.79 -20.28 9.36
C LYS A 54 -28.77 -19.74 8.36
N TRP A 55 -27.88 -18.90 8.86
CA TRP A 55 -26.80 -18.29 8.10
C TRP A 55 -25.54 -19.14 8.19
N GLU A 56 -25.07 -19.45 9.39
CA GLU A 56 -23.78 -20.11 9.66
C GLU A 56 -22.63 -19.40 8.92
N GLU A 57 -22.61 -18.07 9.00
CA GLU A 57 -21.67 -17.23 8.26
C GLU A 57 -20.63 -16.61 9.17
N ASN A 58 -19.34 -16.85 8.86
CA ASN A 58 -18.19 -16.31 9.58
C ASN A 58 -17.67 -15.04 8.91
N PHE A 59 -17.24 -14.07 9.72
CA PHE A 59 -16.60 -12.83 9.31
C PHE A 59 -15.41 -12.54 10.22
N SER A 60 -14.28 -12.14 9.66
CA SER A 60 -13.06 -11.77 10.41
C SER A 60 -12.69 -10.33 10.07
N LEU A 61 -12.75 -9.43 11.05
CA LEU A 61 -12.60 -7.99 10.84
C LEU A 61 -11.43 -7.42 11.64
N GLN A 62 -10.64 -6.55 11.01
CA GLN A 62 -9.66 -5.74 11.73
C GLN A 62 -10.31 -4.48 12.28
N ILE A 63 -10.25 -4.29 13.60
CA ILE A 63 -10.89 -3.19 14.31
C ILE A 63 -9.83 -2.33 15.02
N ALA A 64 -9.91 -1.03 14.82
CA ALA A 64 -9.11 -0.01 15.52
C ALA A 64 -9.92 1.28 15.65
N THR A 65 -10.94 1.29 16.52
CA THR A 65 -11.88 2.42 16.63
C THR A 65 -12.37 2.61 18.06
N HIS A 66 -12.76 3.83 18.38
CA HIS A 66 -13.49 4.09 19.61
C HIS A 66 -14.99 3.86 19.42
N THR A 67 -15.56 2.97 20.22
CA THR A 67 -17.00 2.68 20.15
C THR A 67 -17.59 2.35 21.52
N GLU A 68 -18.91 2.36 21.60
CA GLU A 68 -19.67 1.91 22.77
C GLU A 68 -20.30 0.53 22.53
N ASP A 69 -20.92 0.35 21.37
CA ASP A 69 -21.70 -0.85 21.03
C ASP A 69 -21.25 -1.44 19.68
N LEU A 70 -21.22 -2.76 19.63
CA LEU A 70 -21.29 -3.56 18.40
C LEU A 70 -22.77 -3.87 18.12
N VAL A 71 -23.26 -3.49 16.95
CA VAL A 71 -24.70 -3.50 16.65
C VAL A 71 -25.02 -4.44 15.50
N PHE A 72 -25.97 -5.35 15.70
CA PHE A 72 -26.48 -6.26 14.67
C PHE A 72 -27.93 -5.94 14.38
N LYS A 73 -28.26 -5.67 13.12
CA LYS A 73 -29.63 -5.41 12.67
C LYS A 73 -30.09 -6.55 11.77
N VAL A 74 -31.15 -7.25 12.16
CA VAL A 74 -31.87 -8.18 11.30
C VAL A 74 -32.84 -7.37 10.44
N LYS A 75 -32.77 -7.55 9.13
CA LYS A 75 -33.55 -6.79 8.15
C LYS A 75 -34.10 -7.73 7.09
N SER A 76 -35.19 -7.29 6.45
CA SER A 76 -35.70 -7.86 5.20
C SER A 76 -35.67 -6.80 4.10
N SER A 77 -35.97 -7.20 2.85
CA SER A 77 -36.09 -6.28 1.71
C SER A 77 -37.10 -5.15 1.94
N THR A 78 -38.09 -5.36 2.82
CA THR A 78 -39.20 -4.42 3.03
C THR A 78 -39.22 -3.76 4.40
N LYS A 79 -38.63 -4.35 5.46
CA LYS A 79 -38.72 -3.83 6.86
C LYS A 79 -37.52 -4.19 7.76
N PRO A 80 -37.14 -3.33 8.72
CA PRO A 80 -36.27 -3.71 9.84
C PRO A 80 -37.00 -4.72 10.74
N MET A 81 -36.32 -5.78 11.16
CA MET A 81 -36.92 -6.89 11.93
C MET A 81 -36.49 -6.90 13.40
N GLY A 82 -35.32 -6.35 13.72
CA GLY A 82 -34.88 -6.20 15.11
C GLY A 82 -33.41 -5.80 15.21
N VAL A 83 -33.00 -5.36 16.39
CA VAL A 83 -31.61 -4.98 16.69
C VAL A 83 -31.10 -5.65 17.96
N VAL A 84 -29.85 -6.12 17.91
CA VAL A 84 -29.03 -6.50 19.05
C VAL A 84 -27.92 -5.46 19.20
N LYS A 85 -27.69 -4.99 20.44
CA LYS A 85 -26.55 -4.13 20.78
C LYS A 85 -25.73 -4.82 21.86
N ILE A 86 -24.44 -5.03 21.61
CA ILE A 86 -23.50 -5.65 22.53
C ILE A 86 -22.47 -4.59 22.91
N LYS A 87 -22.27 -4.35 24.22
CA LYS A 87 -21.24 -3.41 24.68
C LYS A 87 -19.87 -3.89 24.23
N ALA A 88 -19.09 -3.03 23.58
CA ALA A 88 -17.75 -3.36 23.12
C ALA A 88 -16.84 -3.81 24.28
N GLU A 89 -17.00 -3.20 25.46
CA GLU A 89 -16.33 -3.62 26.69
C GLU A 89 -16.58 -5.07 27.08
N ASN A 90 -17.81 -5.57 26.88
CA ASN A 90 -18.15 -6.94 27.23
C ASN A 90 -17.48 -7.92 26.27
N VAL A 91 -17.43 -7.59 24.97
CA VAL A 91 -16.72 -8.40 23.98
C VAL A 91 -15.22 -8.49 24.32
N MET A 92 -14.60 -7.36 24.68
CA MET A 92 -13.19 -7.33 25.07
C MET A 92 -12.89 -8.04 26.39
N LYS A 93 -13.86 -8.16 27.30
CA LYS A 93 -13.71 -8.86 28.59
C LYS A 93 -13.98 -10.36 28.47
N GLU A 94 -15.03 -10.76 27.76
CA GLU A 94 -15.44 -12.16 27.61
C GLU A 94 -14.51 -12.92 26.64
N LEU A 95 -13.89 -12.21 25.67
CA LEU A 95 -13.03 -12.73 24.59
C LEU A 95 -13.70 -13.74 23.63
N SER A 96 -14.53 -14.63 24.14
CA SER A 96 -15.32 -15.59 23.38
C SER A 96 -16.76 -15.60 23.90
N ILE A 97 -17.71 -15.48 22.99
CA ILE A 97 -19.14 -15.47 23.28
C ILE A 97 -19.83 -16.41 22.31
N ASP A 98 -20.74 -17.25 22.78
CA ASP A 98 -21.60 -18.09 21.94
C ASP A 98 -22.97 -18.19 22.61
N LYS A 99 -23.90 -17.29 22.26
CA LYS A 99 -25.21 -17.21 22.94
C LYS A 99 -26.31 -16.58 22.11
N TRP A 100 -27.54 -16.81 22.54
CA TRP A 100 -28.74 -16.17 22.04
C TRP A 100 -28.89 -14.76 22.62
N TYR A 101 -29.21 -13.80 21.74
CA TYR A 101 -29.50 -12.42 22.09
C TYR A 101 -30.94 -12.07 21.72
N THR A 102 -31.67 -11.44 22.63
CA THR A 102 -33.01 -10.92 22.34
C THR A 102 -32.94 -9.79 21.30
N LEU A 103 -33.70 -9.94 20.21
CA LEU A 103 -33.91 -8.88 19.22
C LEU A 103 -34.93 -7.88 19.76
N THR A 104 -34.57 -6.60 19.73
CA THR A 104 -35.47 -5.52 20.16
C THR A 104 -35.90 -4.66 18.98
N HIS A 105 -37.14 -4.16 19.01
CA HIS A 105 -37.59 -3.15 18.06
C HIS A 105 -36.81 -1.85 18.29
N GLU A 106 -36.29 -1.24 17.22
CA GLU A 106 -35.36 -0.08 17.27
C GLU A 106 -35.92 1.12 18.07
N HIS A 107 -37.24 1.29 18.09
CA HIS A 107 -37.91 2.38 18.82
C HIS A 107 -38.86 1.95 19.94
N LEU A 108 -39.40 0.73 19.88
CA LEU A 108 -40.55 0.32 20.70
C LEU A 108 -40.15 -0.60 21.85
N LYS A 109 -38.86 -0.98 21.94
CA LYS A 109 -38.30 -1.91 22.94
C LYS A 109 -39.07 -3.24 23.09
N ARG A 110 -39.89 -3.61 22.11
CA ARG A 110 -40.61 -4.89 22.04
C ARG A 110 -39.66 -5.99 21.59
N ASN A 111 -39.84 -7.21 22.11
CA ASN A 111 -39.16 -8.41 21.64
C ASN A 111 -39.63 -8.77 20.21
N CYS A 112 -38.67 -8.97 19.31
CA CYS A 112 -38.89 -9.27 17.89
C CYS A 112 -38.30 -10.63 17.46
N GLY A 113 -37.91 -11.48 18.41
CA GLY A 113 -37.24 -12.76 18.19
C GLY A 113 -35.90 -12.81 18.92
N GLU A 114 -35.07 -13.77 18.53
CA GLU A 114 -33.72 -13.93 19.06
C GLU A 114 -32.72 -14.20 17.94
N LEU A 115 -31.47 -13.77 18.13
CA LEU A 115 -30.35 -13.95 17.21
C LEU A 115 -29.22 -14.69 17.93
N HIS A 116 -28.75 -15.79 17.36
CA HIS A 116 -27.62 -16.56 17.86
C HIS A 116 -26.33 -16.08 17.20
N LEU A 117 -25.42 -15.56 18.02
CA LEU A 117 -24.11 -15.09 17.59
C LEU A 117 -23.01 -15.86 18.33
N ALA A 118 -21.98 -16.27 17.60
CA ALA A 118 -20.68 -16.55 18.19
C ALA A 118 -19.70 -15.42 17.84
N ILE A 119 -18.98 -14.92 18.82
CA ILE A 119 -18.04 -13.81 18.69
C ILE A 119 -16.73 -14.21 19.37
N ASN A 120 -15.62 -14.16 18.64
CA ASN A 120 -14.29 -14.33 19.20
C ASN A 120 -13.48 -13.05 18.94
N PHE A 121 -12.88 -12.49 19.98
CA PHE A 121 -12.10 -11.27 19.91
C PHE A 121 -10.66 -11.54 20.33
N ILE A 122 -9.74 -11.23 19.42
CA ILE A 122 -8.30 -11.35 19.62
C ILE A 122 -7.76 -9.94 19.84
N PRO A 123 -7.37 -9.57 21.08
CA PRO A 123 -6.84 -8.23 21.36
C PRO A 123 -5.57 -7.97 20.54
N ALA A 124 -5.42 -6.77 19.98
CA ALA A 124 -4.26 -6.42 19.18
C ALA A 124 -2.92 -6.60 19.94
N SER A 125 -2.92 -6.32 21.25
CA SER A 125 -1.74 -6.50 22.11
C SER A 125 -1.28 -7.96 22.24
N SER A 126 -2.13 -8.94 21.92
CA SER A 126 -1.76 -10.37 21.96
C SER A 126 -0.89 -10.80 20.77
N LEU A 127 -0.79 -9.98 19.71
CA LEU A 127 0.01 -10.27 18.53
C LEU A 127 1.44 -9.71 18.63
N GLU A 128 1.75 -8.91 19.64
CA GLU A 128 3.06 -8.28 19.76
C GLU A 128 4.20 -9.31 19.88
N GLY A 129 5.19 -9.22 18.98
CA GLY A 129 6.24 -10.23 18.88
C GLY A 129 5.71 -11.64 18.54
N GLY A 130 4.50 -11.74 18.00
CA GLY A 130 3.85 -13.00 17.65
C GLY A 130 4.22 -13.53 16.27
N ASP A 131 3.35 -14.39 15.76
CA ASP A 131 3.45 -15.04 14.46
C ASP A 131 3.44 -14.02 13.30
N LEU A 132 4.38 -14.14 12.37
CA LEU A 132 4.47 -13.27 11.20
C LEU A 132 3.58 -13.76 10.04
N GLU A 133 3.04 -14.98 10.11
CA GLU A 133 2.03 -15.40 9.15
C GLU A 133 0.72 -14.64 9.37
N VAL A 134 0.26 -13.95 8.31
CA VAL A 134 -1.04 -13.30 8.31
C VAL A 134 -2.09 -14.37 8.01
N LYS A 135 -2.85 -14.76 9.04
CA LYS A 135 -3.86 -15.81 8.92
C LYS A 135 -5.09 -15.30 8.17
N ARG A 136 -5.85 -16.24 7.60
CA ARG A 136 -7.12 -15.98 6.88
C ARG A 136 -6.98 -15.05 5.69
N THR A 137 -5.92 -15.25 4.92
CA THR A 137 -5.74 -14.60 3.62
C THR A 137 -5.85 -15.63 2.50
N TYR A 138 -6.10 -15.15 1.28
CA TYR A 138 -6.34 -16.03 0.13
C TYR A 138 -5.08 -16.83 -0.27
N PHE A 139 -3.91 -16.24 -0.07
CA PHE A 139 -2.63 -16.92 -0.23
C PHE A 139 -2.00 -17.18 1.14
N PRO A 140 -1.57 -18.43 1.41
CA PRO A 140 -0.85 -18.77 2.63
C PRO A 140 0.60 -18.28 2.57
N MET A 141 1.29 -18.32 3.71
CA MET A 141 2.75 -18.11 3.72
C MET A 141 3.47 -19.25 3.00
N ARG A 142 4.48 -18.89 2.21
CA ARG A 142 5.37 -19.78 1.47
C ARG A 142 6.76 -19.76 2.11
N LYS A 143 7.37 -20.94 2.27
CA LYS A 143 8.73 -21.11 2.82
C LYS A 143 9.70 -21.54 1.73
N GLY A 144 11.00 -21.42 1.98
CA GLY A 144 12.04 -21.83 1.03
C GLY A 144 12.09 -20.90 -0.18
N CYS A 145 11.76 -19.62 0.02
CA CYS A 145 11.79 -18.59 -1.00
C CYS A 145 13.13 -17.86 -1.02
N LYS A 146 13.30 -16.99 -2.02
CA LYS A 146 14.36 -15.98 -2.07
C LYS A 146 13.76 -14.64 -2.45
N VAL A 147 14.24 -13.57 -1.83
CA VAL A 147 13.81 -12.19 -2.10
C VAL A 147 15.02 -11.33 -2.39
N ARG A 148 14.96 -10.56 -3.48
CA ARG A 148 15.88 -9.46 -3.79
C ARG A 148 15.09 -8.16 -3.70
N MET A 149 15.53 -7.25 -2.84
CA MET A 149 14.93 -5.92 -2.69
C MET A 149 15.71 -4.92 -3.54
N TYR A 150 14.98 -4.08 -4.26
CA TYR A 150 15.52 -3.05 -5.12
C TYR A 150 15.13 -1.67 -4.60
N GLN A 151 16.13 -0.81 -4.55
CA GLN A 151 16.06 0.61 -4.26
C GLN A 151 16.24 1.31 -5.61
N ASP A 152 15.22 2.03 -6.04
CA ASP A 152 15.10 2.66 -7.35
C ASP A 152 15.18 1.68 -8.55
N ALA A 153 15.19 2.24 -9.76
CA ALA A 153 15.30 1.45 -10.98
C ALA A 153 16.72 0.91 -11.19
N VAL A 154 17.73 1.63 -10.72
CA VAL A 154 19.14 1.27 -10.84
C VAL A 154 19.93 1.73 -9.61
N VAL A 155 20.86 0.90 -9.14
CA VAL A 155 21.90 1.30 -8.20
C VAL A 155 23.23 0.95 -8.83
N TYR A 156 24.08 1.95 -9.05
CA TYR A 156 25.39 1.72 -9.65
C TYR A 156 26.39 1.18 -8.62
N GLU A 157 27.41 0.47 -9.12
CA GLU A 157 28.46 -0.09 -8.29
C GLU A 157 29.14 1.00 -7.43
N ASN A 158 29.27 0.74 -6.13
CA ASN A 158 29.85 1.64 -5.13
C ASN A 158 29.13 3.00 -4.94
N GLN A 159 27.91 3.15 -5.47
CA GLN A 159 27.12 4.38 -5.28
C GLN A 159 26.66 4.56 -3.83
N LEU A 160 26.33 3.47 -3.14
CA LEU A 160 25.90 3.47 -1.75
C LEU A 160 26.87 2.67 -0.87
N PRO A 161 27.06 3.07 0.40
CA PRO A 161 27.86 2.33 1.35
C PRO A 161 27.19 1.00 1.71
N GLN A 162 27.98 -0.05 1.88
CA GLN A 162 27.47 -1.39 2.20
C GLN A 162 27.36 -1.59 3.71
N ALA A 163 26.17 -1.96 4.19
CA ALA A 163 25.90 -2.19 5.60
C ALA A 163 26.34 -3.60 6.06
N PRO A 164 26.96 -3.75 7.24
CA PRO A 164 27.34 -5.06 7.76
C PRO A 164 26.13 -5.90 8.21
N LEU A 165 26.14 -7.17 7.86
CA LEU A 165 25.12 -8.15 8.25
C LEU A 165 25.65 -9.10 9.34
N SER A 166 24.75 -9.75 10.09
CA SER A 166 25.14 -10.68 11.17
C SER A 166 25.80 -11.97 10.68
N ASN A 167 25.63 -12.34 9.41
CA ASN A 167 26.34 -13.47 8.79
C ASN A 167 27.80 -13.16 8.40
N GLY A 168 28.28 -11.94 8.68
CA GLY A 168 29.63 -11.49 8.32
C GLY A 168 29.76 -10.93 6.90
N ASN A 169 28.71 -11.01 6.08
CA ASN A 169 28.67 -10.39 4.76
C ASN A 169 28.32 -8.90 4.85
N LEU A 170 28.56 -8.21 3.74
CA LEU A 170 28.08 -6.85 3.52
C LEU A 170 26.80 -6.89 2.67
N TYR A 171 25.84 -6.01 2.97
CA TYR A 171 24.66 -5.82 2.15
C TYR A 171 25.06 -5.35 0.76
N SER A 172 24.49 -5.98 -0.27
CA SER A 172 24.76 -5.67 -1.67
C SER A 172 23.47 -5.28 -2.35
N ASN A 173 23.43 -4.05 -2.89
CA ASN A 173 22.31 -3.56 -3.69
C ASN A 173 22.18 -4.33 -5.01
N GLY A 174 20.94 -4.53 -5.45
CA GLY A 174 20.63 -4.96 -6.81
C GLY A 174 20.23 -3.79 -7.68
N SER A 175 20.22 -4.02 -8.99
CA SER A 175 19.87 -3.02 -10.00
C SER A 175 18.62 -3.48 -10.72
N CYS A 176 17.45 -2.91 -10.36
CA CYS A 176 16.14 -3.47 -10.70
C CYS A 176 15.95 -3.70 -12.20
N TRP A 177 16.12 -2.65 -13.01
CA TRP A 177 15.87 -2.71 -14.44
C TRP A 177 16.98 -3.45 -15.19
N GLU A 178 18.20 -3.47 -14.65
CA GLU A 178 19.28 -4.27 -15.21
C GLU A 178 19.05 -5.76 -14.99
N GLU A 179 18.68 -6.16 -13.77
CA GLU A 179 18.34 -7.55 -13.45
C GLU A 179 17.04 -7.98 -14.15
N LEU A 180 16.07 -7.07 -14.35
CA LEU A 180 14.87 -7.31 -15.15
C LEU A 180 15.22 -7.59 -16.62
N TYR A 181 16.05 -6.76 -17.24
CA TYR A 181 16.50 -6.97 -18.63
C TYR A 181 17.17 -8.35 -18.79
N GLN A 182 18.06 -8.70 -17.87
CA GLN A 182 18.74 -10.00 -17.87
C GLN A 182 17.75 -11.17 -17.70
N ALA A 183 16.80 -11.03 -16.78
CA ALA A 183 15.76 -12.03 -16.53
C ALA A 183 14.90 -12.28 -17.77
N LEU A 184 14.40 -11.22 -18.41
CA LEU A 184 13.58 -11.31 -19.62
C LEU A 184 14.35 -11.90 -20.80
N GLY A 185 15.64 -11.56 -20.94
CA GLY A 185 16.52 -12.16 -21.93
C GLY A 185 16.63 -13.68 -21.79
N ARG A 186 16.67 -14.19 -20.55
CA ARG A 186 16.85 -15.62 -20.22
C ARG A 186 15.56 -16.45 -20.16
N ALA A 187 14.38 -15.83 -20.15
CA ALA A 187 13.12 -16.57 -20.13
C ALA A 187 12.92 -17.44 -21.38
N GLU A 188 12.39 -18.66 -21.26
CA GLU A 188 12.32 -19.62 -22.40
C GLU A 188 10.93 -20.25 -22.62
N LYS A 189 9.96 -20.04 -21.73
CA LYS A 189 8.57 -20.48 -21.90
C LYS A 189 7.57 -19.34 -21.91
N PHE A 190 7.61 -18.44 -20.94
CA PHE A 190 6.61 -17.39 -20.84
C PHE A 190 7.11 -16.12 -20.14
N ILE A 191 6.45 -15.01 -20.47
CA ILE A 191 6.51 -13.73 -19.76
C ILE A 191 5.08 -13.22 -19.59
N TYR A 192 4.64 -13.01 -18.36
CA TYR A 192 3.36 -12.36 -18.04
C TYR A 192 3.62 -11.02 -17.37
N ALA A 193 2.97 -9.95 -17.83
CA ALA A 193 3.19 -8.61 -17.28
C ALA A 193 1.87 -7.91 -16.93
N THR A 194 1.80 -7.29 -15.75
CA THR A 194 0.74 -6.34 -15.39
C THR A 194 1.34 -4.99 -15.06
N GLY A 195 0.69 -3.91 -15.49
CA GLY A 195 1.14 -2.56 -15.18
C GLY A 195 0.00 -1.58 -15.24
N TRP A 196 0.13 -0.51 -14.46
CA TRP A 196 -0.72 0.66 -14.61
C TRP A 196 -0.37 1.40 -15.91
N SER A 197 0.91 1.41 -16.27
CA SER A 197 1.39 1.87 -17.58
C SER A 197 2.61 1.06 -18.02
N PHE A 198 2.70 0.81 -19.32
CA PHE A 198 3.93 0.40 -19.98
C PHE A 198 4.23 1.41 -21.07
N TRP A 199 5.51 1.71 -21.28
CA TRP A 199 5.94 2.41 -22.47
C TRP A 199 6.94 1.54 -23.24
N VAL A 200 6.58 1.20 -24.47
CA VAL A 200 7.35 0.27 -25.31
C VAL A 200 8.75 0.77 -25.63
N HIS A 201 8.96 2.08 -25.62
CA HIS A 201 10.25 2.71 -25.86
C HIS A 201 11.09 2.91 -24.59
N THR A 202 10.59 2.52 -23.40
CA THR A 202 11.39 2.54 -22.18
C THR A 202 12.67 1.72 -22.35
N VAL A 203 13.82 2.37 -22.12
CA VAL A 203 15.14 1.74 -22.15
C VAL A 203 15.49 1.22 -20.75
N LEU A 204 15.54 -0.10 -20.59
CA LEU A 204 15.88 -0.76 -19.32
C LEU A 204 17.37 -0.63 -18.96
N ILE A 205 18.22 -0.76 -19.97
CA ILE A 205 19.68 -0.68 -19.86
C ILE A 205 20.16 0.56 -20.61
N ARG A 206 20.49 1.64 -19.87
CA ARG A 206 20.96 2.91 -20.48
C ARG A 206 22.47 2.92 -20.72
N LYS A 207 23.24 2.14 -19.95
CA LYS A 207 24.67 1.90 -20.18
C LYS A 207 24.86 0.66 -21.06
N GLN A 208 25.65 0.72 -22.13
CA GLN A 208 25.82 -0.40 -23.10
C GLN A 208 24.54 -0.74 -23.87
N TYR A 209 23.82 0.30 -24.29
CA TYR A 209 22.59 0.21 -25.06
C TYR A 209 22.71 -0.66 -26.34
N ASN A 210 21.66 -1.43 -26.62
CA ASN A 210 21.40 -2.10 -27.89
C ASN A 210 19.88 -2.07 -28.19
N GLU A 211 19.45 -2.57 -29.36
CA GLU A 211 18.02 -2.54 -29.75
C GLU A 211 17.10 -3.28 -28.77
N ASP A 212 17.59 -4.35 -28.13
CA ASP A 212 16.84 -5.12 -27.12
C ASP A 212 16.78 -4.37 -25.78
N SER A 213 17.55 -3.29 -25.58
CA SER A 213 17.45 -2.46 -24.37
C SER A 213 16.07 -1.80 -24.24
N HIS A 214 15.34 -1.62 -25.35
CA HIS A 214 13.94 -1.19 -25.31
C HIS A 214 13.03 -2.34 -24.88
N PHE A 215 12.22 -2.10 -23.86
CA PHE A 215 11.30 -3.08 -23.29
C PHE A 215 10.37 -3.71 -24.34
N GLY A 216 9.77 -2.89 -25.21
CA GLY A 216 8.86 -3.36 -26.26
C GLY A 216 9.55 -4.27 -27.28
N ASN A 217 10.76 -3.89 -27.74
CA ASN A 217 11.53 -4.67 -28.70
C ASN A 217 11.93 -6.03 -28.13
N LEU A 218 12.40 -6.05 -26.87
CA LEU A 218 12.75 -7.29 -26.19
C LEU A 218 11.56 -8.24 -26.14
N LEU A 219 10.39 -7.77 -25.67
CA LEU A 219 9.20 -8.61 -25.58
C LEU A 219 8.72 -9.10 -26.95
N ALA A 220 8.72 -8.23 -27.97
CA ALA A 220 8.36 -8.60 -29.34
C ALA A 220 9.27 -9.71 -29.88
N LYS A 221 10.60 -9.55 -29.73
CA LYS A 221 11.59 -10.56 -30.12
C LYS A 221 11.41 -11.89 -29.40
N LYS A 222 11.16 -11.85 -28.08
CA LYS A 222 10.87 -13.07 -27.30
C LYS A 222 9.61 -13.76 -27.81
N ALA A 223 8.52 -13.03 -28.04
CA ALA A 223 7.29 -13.60 -28.59
C ALA A 223 7.49 -14.18 -30.00
N GLU A 224 8.28 -13.51 -30.85
CA GLU A 224 8.62 -14.00 -32.19
C GLU A 224 9.36 -15.34 -32.18
N SER A 225 10.23 -15.54 -31.18
CA SER A 225 10.96 -16.80 -30.94
C SER A 225 10.10 -17.95 -30.43
N GLY A 226 8.79 -17.73 -30.22
CA GLY A 226 7.83 -18.75 -29.77
C GLY A 226 7.52 -18.70 -28.28
N LEU A 227 8.01 -17.68 -27.56
CA LEU A 227 7.70 -17.47 -26.14
C LEU A 227 6.26 -16.99 -25.96
N THR A 228 5.54 -17.49 -24.94
CA THR A 228 4.22 -16.96 -24.59
C THR A 228 4.37 -15.63 -23.85
N VAL A 229 4.07 -14.50 -24.50
CA VAL A 229 4.13 -13.18 -23.87
C VAL A 229 2.74 -12.57 -23.75
N LEU A 230 2.25 -12.42 -22.50
CA LEU A 230 0.91 -11.89 -22.19
C LEU A 230 1.02 -10.63 -21.34
N MET A 231 0.24 -9.60 -21.65
CA MET A 231 0.22 -8.36 -20.88
C MET A 231 -1.20 -7.93 -20.52
N LEU A 232 -1.42 -7.54 -19.26
CA LEU A 232 -2.62 -6.84 -18.79
C LEU A 232 -2.24 -5.40 -18.45
N ILE A 233 -2.69 -4.46 -19.26
CA ILE A 233 -2.39 -3.04 -19.13
C ILE A 233 -3.69 -2.34 -18.74
N TRP A 234 -3.63 -1.40 -17.80
CA TRP A 234 -4.80 -0.60 -17.48
C TRP A 234 -5.24 0.22 -18.71
N ASP A 235 -6.53 0.16 -19.03
CA ASP A 235 -7.17 0.97 -20.08
C ASP A 235 -7.58 2.32 -19.48
N ASP A 236 -6.83 3.38 -19.78
CA ASP A 236 -7.29 4.74 -19.51
C ASP A 236 -8.37 5.07 -20.56
N GLN A 237 -9.63 4.89 -20.17
CA GLN A 237 -10.78 5.11 -21.06
C GLN A 237 -10.92 6.55 -21.58
N THR A 238 -10.05 7.47 -21.14
CA THR A 238 -9.96 8.84 -21.62
C THR A 238 -8.94 9.00 -22.75
N SER A 239 -8.05 8.02 -22.95
CA SER A 239 -7.15 7.89 -24.10
C SER A 239 -7.91 7.55 -25.39
N GLY A 240 -7.46 8.07 -26.53
CA GLY A 240 -7.96 7.67 -27.86
C GLY A 240 -9.38 8.15 -28.24
N GLY A 241 -10.03 8.96 -27.39
CA GLY A 241 -11.32 9.62 -27.67
C GLY A 241 -11.20 11.00 -28.32
N PHE A 242 -12.33 11.72 -28.45
CA PHE A 242 -12.45 13.07 -29.05
C PHE A 242 -11.52 14.17 -28.43
N MET A 243 -10.77 13.86 -27.37
CA MET A 243 -9.94 14.81 -26.60
C MET A 243 -8.43 14.49 -26.57
N SER A 244 -7.90 13.86 -27.63
CA SER A 244 -6.46 13.60 -27.91
C SER A 244 -6.00 12.15 -27.74
N LYS A 245 -4.79 11.85 -28.23
CA LYS A 245 -4.15 10.53 -28.13
C LYS A 245 -3.61 10.24 -26.72
N GLU A 246 -3.41 11.25 -25.88
CA GLU A 246 -2.95 11.09 -24.49
C GLU A 246 -4.15 11.22 -23.54
N GLY A 247 -4.38 10.21 -22.72
CA GLY A 247 -5.44 10.21 -21.70
C GLY A 247 -5.18 11.22 -20.57
N MET A 248 -6.21 11.49 -19.76
CA MET A 248 -6.14 12.43 -18.64
C MET A 248 -5.12 12.01 -17.57
N MET A 249 -4.73 10.75 -17.52
CA MET A 249 -3.76 10.23 -16.56
C MET A 249 -2.36 10.03 -17.16
N GLY A 250 -2.14 10.44 -18.41
CA GLY A 250 -0.83 10.42 -19.06
C GLY A 250 -0.25 9.01 -19.29
N THR A 251 -1.09 7.97 -19.33
CA THR A 251 -0.67 6.60 -19.66
C THR A 251 -0.24 6.48 -21.12
N LYS A 252 0.58 5.46 -21.41
CA LYS A 252 1.03 5.11 -22.78
C LYS A 252 0.37 3.81 -23.27
N ASP A 253 -0.84 3.54 -22.80
CA ASP A 253 -1.61 2.32 -23.02
C ASP A 253 -1.94 2.11 -24.50
N GLU A 254 -2.43 3.14 -25.20
CA GLU A 254 -2.81 2.98 -26.60
C GLU A 254 -1.64 2.92 -27.58
N GLU A 255 -0.57 3.67 -27.31
CA GLU A 255 0.69 3.55 -28.05
C GLU A 255 1.28 2.13 -27.89
N THR A 256 1.26 1.61 -26.67
CA THR A 256 1.73 0.25 -26.37
C THR A 256 0.90 -0.82 -27.06
N ARG A 257 -0.44 -0.68 -27.05
CA ARG A 257 -1.33 -1.59 -27.78
C ARG A 257 -1.05 -1.55 -29.28
N GLU A 258 -0.91 -0.35 -29.86
CA GLU A 258 -0.62 -0.19 -31.29
C GLU A 258 0.71 -0.84 -31.68
N PHE A 259 1.76 -0.64 -30.87
CA PHE A 259 3.05 -1.28 -31.08
C PHE A 259 2.94 -2.80 -31.09
N PHE A 260 2.34 -3.39 -30.06
CA PHE A 260 2.25 -4.86 -29.95
C PHE A 260 1.26 -5.50 -30.91
N SER A 261 0.29 -4.76 -31.46
CA SER A 261 -0.63 -5.26 -32.50
C SER A 261 0.07 -5.79 -33.75
N LYS A 262 1.32 -5.37 -33.97
CA LYS A 262 2.19 -5.78 -35.09
C LYS A 262 3.13 -6.93 -34.71
N SER A 263 3.04 -7.45 -33.50
CA SER A 263 3.92 -8.50 -32.94
C SER A 263 3.12 -9.74 -32.51
N LYS A 264 3.81 -10.76 -31.99
CA LYS A 264 3.17 -11.93 -31.36
C LYS A 264 2.86 -11.74 -29.87
N VAL A 265 3.16 -10.57 -29.28
CA VAL A 265 2.81 -10.26 -27.88
C VAL A 265 1.30 -10.09 -27.78
N ASN A 266 0.69 -10.76 -26.80
CA ASN A 266 -0.74 -10.60 -26.52
C ASN A 266 -0.94 -9.55 -25.42
N ALA A 267 -1.06 -8.29 -25.82
CA ALA A 267 -1.32 -7.17 -24.93
C ALA A 267 -2.81 -6.82 -24.88
N GLN A 268 -3.39 -6.87 -23.67
CA GLN A 268 -4.80 -6.61 -23.42
C GLN A 268 -4.95 -5.34 -22.58
N LEU A 269 -5.68 -4.36 -23.10
CA LEU A 269 -6.12 -3.21 -22.32
C LEU A 269 -7.37 -3.58 -21.54
N VAL A 270 -7.33 -3.39 -20.22
CA VAL A 270 -8.42 -3.77 -19.32
C VAL A 270 -8.81 -2.60 -18.44
N ALA A 271 -10.08 -2.20 -18.54
CA ALA A 271 -10.65 -1.15 -17.69
C ALA A 271 -11.08 -1.71 -16.33
N ARG A 272 -11.08 -0.85 -15.31
CA ARG A 272 -11.57 -1.20 -13.98
C ARG A 272 -13.07 -1.00 -13.88
N GLU A 273 -13.82 -2.10 -13.74
CA GLU A 273 -15.28 -2.03 -13.67
C GLU A 273 -15.83 -1.46 -12.35
N THR A 274 -16.82 -0.56 -12.42
CA THR A 274 -17.57 -0.01 -11.26
C THR A 274 -19.06 -0.40 -11.26
N ASP A 275 -19.71 -0.36 -10.08
CA ASP A 275 -21.13 -0.73 -9.91
C ASP A 275 -22.07 0.15 -10.78
N SER A 276 -22.82 -0.49 -11.69
CA SER A 276 -23.61 0.20 -12.73
C SER A 276 -25.13 0.31 -12.47
N LYS A 277 -25.66 -0.17 -11.34
CA LYS A 277 -27.12 -0.37 -11.22
C LYS A 277 -27.93 0.71 -10.47
N THR A 278 -27.32 1.77 -9.92
CA THR A 278 -28.07 2.75 -9.09
C THR A 278 -27.66 4.21 -9.19
N THR A 279 -26.79 4.61 -10.13
CA THR A 279 -26.26 5.98 -10.16
C THR A 279 -26.38 6.60 -11.55
N GLY A 280 -26.85 7.85 -11.61
CA GLY A 280 -27.06 8.59 -12.86
C GLY A 280 -25.81 8.68 -13.73
N ALA A 281 -26.01 8.95 -15.03
CA ALA A 281 -24.98 8.88 -16.08
C ALA A 281 -23.68 9.64 -15.75
N ILE A 282 -23.77 10.77 -15.05
CA ILE A 282 -22.61 11.61 -14.66
C ILE A 282 -21.72 10.89 -13.65
N LYS A 283 -22.31 10.24 -12.63
CA LYS A 283 -21.56 9.49 -11.62
C LYS A 283 -21.00 8.17 -12.19
N LYS A 284 -21.67 7.61 -13.20
CA LYS A 284 -21.18 6.45 -13.98
C LYS A 284 -19.90 6.81 -14.74
N ALA A 285 -19.94 7.85 -15.56
CA ALA A 285 -18.78 8.34 -16.32
C ALA A 285 -17.62 8.73 -15.41
N PHE A 286 -17.90 9.39 -14.28
CA PHE A 286 -16.88 9.75 -13.29
C PHE A 286 -16.30 8.52 -12.57
N SER A 287 -17.10 7.53 -12.19
CA SER A 287 -16.59 6.36 -11.45
C SER A 287 -15.76 5.39 -12.30
N SER A 288 -16.10 5.21 -13.58
CA SER A 288 -15.36 4.34 -14.50
C SER A 288 -14.01 4.93 -14.92
N SER A 289 -13.84 6.25 -14.80
CA SER A 289 -12.56 6.94 -15.01
C SER A 289 -11.75 7.16 -13.73
N VAL A 290 -12.28 6.82 -12.54
CA VAL A 290 -11.63 7.14 -11.27
C VAL A 290 -10.79 5.99 -10.72
N TYR A 291 -11.19 4.72 -10.88
CA TYR A 291 -10.41 3.58 -10.35
C TYR A 291 -9.56 2.90 -11.42
N THR A 292 -8.42 2.35 -11.01
CA THR A 292 -7.39 1.82 -11.91
C THR A 292 -7.02 0.37 -11.61
N HIS A 293 -6.34 -0.27 -12.56
CA HIS A 293 -5.53 -1.44 -12.26
C HIS A 293 -4.10 -1.00 -11.95
N HIS A 294 -3.74 -1.05 -10.67
CA HIS A 294 -2.51 -0.42 -10.19
C HIS A 294 -1.39 -1.42 -9.85
N GLN A 295 -1.64 -2.72 -10.07
CA GLN A 295 -0.67 -3.81 -9.94
C GLN A 295 0.49 -3.68 -10.94
N LYS A 296 1.73 -3.70 -10.44
CA LYS A 296 2.95 -3.79 -11.25
C LYS A 296 3.64 -5.13 -11.00
N SER A 297 3.68 -5.99 -12.03
CA SER A 297 4.41 -7.24 -11.95
C SER A 297 4.88 -7.76 -13.30
N ILE A 298 5.99 -8.50 -13.28
CA ILE A 298 6.51 -9.22 -14.43
C ILE A 298 6.91 -10.63 -13.96
N ILE A 299 6.19 -11.64 -14.42
CA ILE A 299 6.36 -13.06 -14.08
C ILE A 299 6.99 -13.77 -15.26
N PHE A 300 7.98 -14.62 -15.01
CA PHE A 300 8.71 -15.33 -16.05
C PHE A 300 9.21 -16.68 -15.54
N ASP A 301 9.49 -17.58 -16.46
CA ASP A 301 10.20 -18.81 -16.17
C ASP A 301 11.72 -18.59 -16.17
N ARG A 302 12.43 -19.36 -15.36
CA ARG A 302 13.90 -19.43 -15.35
C ARG A 302 14.38 -20.85 -15.12
N VAL A 303 15.60 -21.15 -15.57
CA VAL A 303 16.29 -22.38 -15.21
C VAL A 303 17.11 -22.13 -13.94
N ASP A 304 16.94 -23.00 -12.95
CA ASP A 304 17.77 -23.06 -11.76
C ASP A 304 19.13 -23.65 -12.15
N GLU A 305 20.20 -22.87 -12.03
CA GLU A 305 21.54 -23.25 -12.53
C GLU A 305 22.13 -24.47 -11.78
N ASN A 306 21.71 -24.69 -10.54
CA ASN A 306 22.22 -25.79 -9.72
C ASN A 306 21.52 -27.12 -10.04
N THR A 307 20.20 -27.06 -10.29
CA THR A 307 19.37 -28.26 -10.46
C THR A 307 18.99 -28.54 -11.91
N GLY A 308 19.15 -27.56 -12.81
CA GLY A 308 18.66 -27.60 -14.18
C GLY A 308 17.13 -27.58 -14.31
N LYS A 309 16.39 -27.54 -13.18
CA LYS A 309 14.93 -27.51 -13.17
C LYS A 309 14.43 -26.12 -13.53
N ARG A 310 13.27 -26.05 -14.20
CA ARG A 310 12.59 -24.79 -14.47
C ARG A 310 11.78 -24.35 -13.27
N LYS A 311 11.86 -23.07 -12.92
CA LYS A 311 11.16 -22.44 -11.80
C LYS A 311 10.52 -21.12 -12.27
N ILE A 312 9.64 -20.56 -11.45
CA ILE A 312 9.00 -19.27 -11.70
C ILE A 312 9.68 -18.21 -10.82
N ALA A 313 9.87 -17.02 -11.36
CA ALA A 313 10.23 -15.83 -10.62
C ALA A 313 9.31 -14.67 -11.02
N ALA A 314 9.20 -13.67 -10.15
CA ALA A 314 8.40 -12.49 -10.42
C ALA A 314 9.02 -11.22 -9.85
N PHE A 315 8.96 -10.13 -10.61
CA PHE A 315 9.15 -8.77 -10.12
C PHE A 315 7.80 -8.21 -9.64
N VAL A 316 7.76 -7.58 -8.46
CA VAL A 316 6.58 -6.99 -7.82
C VAL A 316 6.99 -5.73 -7.03
N GLY A 317 6.26 -4.62 -7.17
CA GLY A 317 6.57 -3.40 -6.41
C GLY A 317 5.86 -2.15 -6.90
N GLY A 318 6.50 -0.99 -6.71
CA GLY A 318 5.99 0.34 -7.09
C GLY A 318 6.37 0.81 -8.49
N LEU A 319 7.46 0.28 -9.07
CA LEU A 319 7.92 0.64 -10.42
C LEU A 319 7.08 0.04 -11.55
N ASP A 320 6.43 0.91 -12.35
CA ASP A 320 5.98 0.60 -13.71
C ASP A 320 7.15 0.71 -14.71
N VAL A 321 7.11 -0.04 -15.82
CA VAL A 321 8.11 0.09 -16.91
C VAL A 321 7.66 1.15 -17.90
N THR A 322 7.79 2.42 -17.50
CA THR A 322 7.31 3.60 -18.24
C THR A 322 8.24 4.81 -18.06
N THR A 323 7.96 5.92 -18.74
CA THR A 323 8.70 7.18 -18.65
C THR A 323 8.86 7.72 -17.23
N GLY A 324 10.01 8.32 -16.94
CA GLY A 324 10.31 9.03 -15.69
C GLY A 324 10.69 8.15 -14.50
N ARG A 325 10.52 6.83 -14.60
CA ARG A 325 10.75 5.87 -13.50
C ARG A 325 12.20 5.42 -13.37
N TYR A 326 13.02 5.60 -14.40
CA TYR A 326 14.43 5.31 -14.30
C TYR A 326 15.12 6.39 -13.49
N ASP A 327 15.64 6.03 -12.33
CA ASP A 327 16.45 6.89 -11.51
C ASP A 327 17.42 6.05 -10.69
N SER A 328 18.42 6.72 -10.14
CA SER A 328 19.37 6.15 -9.20
C SER A 328 19.33 6.93 -7.88
N PRO A 329 19.89 6.39 -6.79
CA PRO A 329 19.97 7.04 -5.47
C PRO A 329 20.55 8.48 -5.46
N ASP A 330 21.24 8.90 -6.52
CA ASP A 330 21.75 10.26 -6.69
C ASP A 330 20.64 11.31 -6.94
N HIS A 331 19.51 10.89 -7.52
CA HIS A 331 18.33 11.72 -7.79
C HIS A 331 18.64 13.11 -8.36
N ARG A 332 19.46 13.13 -9.42
CA ARG A 332 19.96 14.36 -10.04
C ARG A 332 18.84 15.19 -10.66
N LEU A 333 18.91 16.51 -10.47
CA LEU A 333 17.94 17.46 -11.02
C LEU A 333 18.33 17.92 -12.42
N PHE A 334 19.63 18.14 -12.65
CA PHE A 334 20.14 18.74 -13.89
C PHE A 334 21.24 17.93 -14.57
N SER A 335 22.15 17.33 -13.80
CA SER A 335 23.41 16.79 -14.34
C SER A 335 23.23 15.59 -15.29
N THR A 336 22.10 14.88 -15.19
CA THR A 336 21.78 13.73 -16.03
C THR A 336 20.95 14.07 -17.28
N LEU A 337 20.42 15.30 -17.38
CA LEU A 337 19.49 15.72 -18.45
C LEU A 337 20.08 15.67 -19.86
N LYS A 338 21.41 15.72 -19.98
CA LYS A 338 22.14 15.64 -21.26
C LYS A 338 22.86 14.30 -21.47
N THR A 339 22.70 13.38 -20.53
CA THR A 339 23.33 12.05 -20.56
C THR A 339 22.34 11.01 -21.09
N ASP A 340 22.84 9.81 -21.41
CA ASP A 340 21.98 8.67 -21.75
C ASP A 340 21.02 8.28 -20.61
N GLU A 341 21.23 8.80 -19.39
CA GLU A 341 20.30 8.60 -18.30
C GLU A 341 18.99 9.35 -18.52
N HIS A 342 18.93 10.64 -18.84
CA HIS A 342 17.62 11.35 -18.91
C HIS A 342 17.38 12.21 -20.15
N LYS A 343 18.28 12.22 -21.14
CA LYS A 343 18.12 13.05 -22.35
C LYS A 343 16.86 12.77 -23.16
N ASP A 344 16.44 11.49 -23.20
CA ASP A 344 15.26 11.03 -23.94
C ASP A 344 14.11 10.61 -23.00
N ASP A 345 14.22 10.94 -21.70
CA ASP A 345 13.27 10.56 -20.64
C ASP A 345 13.14 11.69 -19.60
N PHE A 346 13.06 12.93 -20.09
CA PHE A 346 12.76 14.09 -19.23
C PHE A 346 11.33 13.98 -18.70
N TYR A 347 11.18 14.06 -17.38
CA TYR A 347 9.90 13.95 -16.69
C TYR A 347 9.80 15.01 -15.59
N SER A 348 8.72 15.77 -15.57
CA SER A 348 8.40 16.74 -14.52
C SER A 348 6.94 17.16 -14.64
N ASN A 349 6.10 16.77 -13.67
CA ASN A 349 4.66 17.06 -13.68
C ASN A 349 4.23 18.00 -12.55
N CYS A 350 5.17 18.33 -11.66
CA CYS A 350 4.92 19.06 -10.44
C CYS A 350 5.20 20.56 -10.52
N ILE A 351 5.78 21.04 -11.64
CA ILE A 351 6.13 22.45 -11.83
C ILE A 351 5.54 22.96 -13.15
N THR A 352 4.84 24.11 -13.09
CA THR A 352 4.35 24.77 -14.29
C THR A 352 5.50 25.47 -15.02
N GLY A 353 5.57 25.31 -16.34
CA GLY A 353 6.53 26.04 -17.19
C GLY A 353 7.95 25.49 -17.17
N VAL A 354 8.16 24.30 -16.59
CA VAL A 354 9.44 23.59 -16.65
C VAL A 354 9.81 23.28 -18.10
N THR A 355 11.09 23.47 -18.44
CA THR A 355 11.64 23.15 -19.76
C THR A 355 12.59 21.95 -19.64
N PRO A 356 13.04 21.34 -20.75
CA PRO A 356 14.07 20.29 -20.70
C PRO A 356 15.42 20.73 -20.10
N LYS A 357 15.59 22.02 -19.75
CA LYS A 357 16.72 22.53 -18.96
C LYS A 357 16.60 22.20 -17.46
N GLY A 358 15.44 21.70 -17.01
CA GLY A 358 15.21 21.20 -15.67
C GLY A 358 14.53 22.18 -14.71
N PRO A 359 14.40 21.79 -13.43
CA PRO A 359 14.79 20.48 -12.90
C PRO A 359 13.86 19.35 -13.40
N ARG A 360 14.38 18.14 -13.67
CA ARG A 360 13.51 16.95 -13.74
C ARG A 360 12.93 16.68 -12.35
N GLU A 361 11.84 15.92 -12.30
CA GLU A 361 11.29 15.31 -11.10
C GLU A 361 11.96 13.95 -10.87
N PRO A 362 12.88 13.83 -9.90
CA PRO A 362 13.49 12.55 -9.56
C PRO A 362 12.47 11.57 -8.99
N TRP A 363 12.70 10.27 -9.20
CA TRP A 363 11.76 9.21 -8.87
C TRP A 363 12.38 8.22 -7.88
N HIS A 364 11.99 8.31 -6.62
CA HIS A 364 12.40 7.36 -5.59
C HIS A 364 11.32 6.28 -5.42
N ASP A 365 11.68 5.01 -5.56
CA ASP A 365 10.73 3.90 -5.52
C ASP A 365 11.37 2.58 -5.11
N ILE A 366 10.54 1.59 -4.78
CA ILE A 366 10.97 0.31 -4.22
C ILE A 366 10.31 -0.83 -4.99
N HIS A 367 11.10 -1.85 -5.34
CA HIS A 367 10.64 -3.02 -6.08
C HIS A 367 11.30 -4.30 -5.54
N GLY A 368 10.71 -5.45 -5.79
CA GLY A 368 11.25 -6.71 -5.30
C GLY A 368 11.17 -7.80 -6.36
N GLN A 369 12.17 -8.67 -6.41
CA GLN A 369 12.09 -9.94 -7.10
C GLN A 369 11.89 -11.06 -6.09
N VAL A 370 10.91 -11.91 -6.35
CA VAL A 370 10.60 -13.07 -5.53
C VAL A 370 10.79 -14.36 -6.33
N GLU A 371 11.40 -15.34 -5.69
CA GLU A 371 11.62 -16.68 -6.23
C GLU A 371 11.15 -17.76 -5.25
N GLY A 372 10.82 -18.93 -5.78
CA GLY A 372 10.31 -20.05 -5.02
C GLY A 372 8.78 -20.16 -5.08
N PRO A 373 8.14 -20.88 -4.13
CA PRO A 373 6.70 -21.15 -4.20
C PRO A 373 5.82 -19.88 -4.24
N ILE A 374 6.30 -18.76 -3.69
CA ILE A 374 5.64 -17.45 -3.75
C ILE A 374 5.41 -16.95 -5.18
N ALA A 375 6.32 -17.25 -6.12
CA ALA A 375 6.20 -16.76 -7.49
C ALA A 375 4.98 -17.37 -8.21
N ARG A 376 4.55 -18.57 -7.80
CA ARG A 376 3.31 -19.20 -8.27
C ARG A 376 2.06 -18.46 -7.79
N ASP A 377 2.08 -17.86 -6.60
CA ASP A 377 0.97 -17.06 -6.09
C ASP A 377 0.81 -15.75 -6.89
N VAL A 378 1.93 -15.12 -7.25
CA VAL A 378 1.95 -13.95 -8.15
C VAL A 378 1.41 -14.31 -9.54
N MET A 379 1.86 -15.44 -10.10
CA MET A 379 1.35 -15.97 -11.37
C MET A 379 -0.14 -16.28 -11.30
N ARG A 380 -0.63 -16.90 -10.22
CA ARG A 380 -2.04 -17.21 -10.02
C ARG A 380 -2.88 -15.93 -10.00
N ASN A 381 -2.41 -14.85 -9.39
CA ASN A 381 -3.09 -13.55 -9.51
C ASN A 381 -3.24 -13.10 -10.97
N PHE A 382 -2.18 -13.19 -11.77
CA PHE A 382 -2.24 -12.84 -13.19
C PHE A 382 -3.26 -13.72 -13.92
N GLU A 383 -3.21 -15.04 -13.75
CA GLU A 383 -4.10 -15.98 -14.41
C GLU A 383 -5.58 -15.76 -14.03
N GLU A 384 -5.87 -15.52 -12.75
CA GLU A 384 -7.24 -15.23 -12.28
C GLU A 384 -7.80 -13.95 -12.92
N ARG A 385 -6.95 -12.93 -13.08
CA ARG A 385 -7.31 -11.69 -13.78
C ARG A 385 -7.47 -11.92 -15.27
N TRP A 386 -6.58 -12.66 -15.90
CA TRP A 386 -6.64 -12.99 -17.33
C TRP A 386 -7.93 -13.73 -17.66
N ARG A 387 -8.29 -14.75 -16.87
CA ARG A 387 -9.55 -15.50 -17.03
C ARG A 387 -10.78 -14.60 -16.93
N LYS A 388 -10.71 -13.56 -16.09
CA LYS A 388 -11.82 -12.62 -15.90
C LYS A 388 -11.90 -11.57 -17.02
N GLN A 389 -10.80 -10.89 -17.31
CA GLN A 389 -10.78 -9.64 -18.07
C GLN A 389 -10.26 -9.79 -19.50
N ALA A 390 -9.56 -10.90 -19.80
CA ALA A 390 -9.12 -11.29 -21.14
C ALA A 390 -9.75 -12.65 -21.54
N SER A 391 -11.04 -12.84 -21.20
CA SER A 391 -11.74 -14.13 -21.31
C SER A 391 -11.73 -14.73 -22.72
N ALA A 392 -11.76 -13.90 -23.77
CA ALA A 392 -11.64 -14.31 -25.17
C ALA A 392 -10.26 -14.91 -25.52
N HIS A 393 -9.25 -14.65 -24.70
CA HIS A 393 -7.86 -15.05 -24.89
C HIS A 393 -7.38 -16.06 -23.85
N VAL A 394 -8.28 -16.71 -23.08
CA VAL A 394 -7.92 -17.69 -22.04
C VAL A 394 -7.04 -18.82 -22.57
N GLY A 395 -7.24 -19.25 -23.82
CA GLY A 395 -6.40 -20.26 -24.47
C GLY A 395 -4.95 -19.84 -24.74
N SER A 396 -4.59 -18.58 -24.45
CA SER A 396 -3.21 -18.07 -24.56
C SER A 396 -2.38 -18.28 -23.29
N LEU A 397 -3.02 -18.64 -22.17
CA LEU A 397 -2.29 -19.03 -20.97
C LEU A 397 -1.43 -20.27 -21.28
N ILE A 398 -0.29 -20.37 -20.60
CA ILE A 398 0.61 -21.50 -20.73
C ILE A 398 -0.16 -22.76 -20.33
N LYS A 399 -0.01 -23.81 -21.13
CA LYS A 399 -0.80 -25.01 -20.93
C LYS A 399 -0.31 -25.78 -19.71
N PRO A 400 -1.20 -26.52 -19.01
CA PRO A 400 -0.82 -27.36 -17.88
C PRO A 400 0.34 -28.31 -18.20
N GLU A 401 0.39 -28.90 -19.39
CA GLU A 401 1.46 -29.85 -19.75
C GLU A 401 2.84 -29.18 -19.90
N GLU A 402 2.86 -27.87 -20.18
CA GLU A 402 4.07 -27.04 -20.21
C GLU A 402 4.41 -26.46 -18.84
N LEU A 403 3.46 -26.48 -17.88
CA LEU A 403 3.70 -26.22 -16.47
C LEU A 403 4.26 -27.45 -15.75
N ASP A 404 3.99 -28.68 -16.23
CA ASP A 404 4.49 -29.92 -15.61
C ASP A 404 6.04 -30.02 -15.59
N ILE A 405 6.73 -29.27 -16.45
CA ILE A 405 8.20 -29.15 -16.43
C ILE A 405 8.71 -28.09 -15.44
N ILE A 406 7.81 -27.31 -14.84
CA ILE A 406 8.08 -26.30 -13.84
C ILE A 406 7.91 -26.93 -12.46
N ALA A 407 8.92 -26.77 -11.62
CA ALA A 407 8.89 -27.31 -10.27
C ALA A 407 7.75 -26.71 -9.44
N GLU A 408 6.94 -27.55 -8.80
CA GLU A 408 5.84 -27.16 -7.89
C GLU A 408 6.04 -27.75 -6.47
N GLY A 409 5.22 -27.30 -5.52
CA GLY A 409 5.25 -27.80 -4.14
C GLY A 409 6.61 -27.60 -3.48
N ASP A 410 7.16 -28.67 -2.88
CA ASP A 410 8.50 -28.63 -2.27
C ASP A 410 9.62 -28.46 -3.31
N GLU A 411 9.44 -28.92 -4.54
CA GLU A 411 10.45 -28.76 -5.59
C GLU A 411 10.58 -27.31 -6.07
N ALA A 412 9.54 -26.51 -5.87
CA ALA A 412 9.58 -25.08 -6.16
C ALA A 412 10.49 -24.31 -5.20
N LYS A 413 10.86 -24.87 -4.03
CA LYS A 413 11.76 -24.21 -3.09
C LYS A 413 13.12 -23.91 -3.75
N VAL A 414 13.66 -22.74 -3.44
CA VAL A 414 14.96 -22.26 -3.94
C VAL A 414 16.02 -22.21 -2.84
N THR A 415 15.59 -22.35 -1.59
CA THR A 415 16.45 -22.40 -0.41
C THR A 415 15.93 -23.47 0.55
N GLU A 416 16.84 -24.05 1.33
CA GLU A 416 16.50 -24.98 2.42
C GLU A 416 16.19 -24.20 3.71
N GLU A 417 15.42 -24.78 4.65
CA GLU A 417 15.09 -24.10 5.91
C GLU A 417 16.33 -23.78 6.78
N SER A 418 17.41 -24.55 6.62
CA SER A 418 18.69 -24.31 7.30
C SER A 418 19.53 -23.21 6.67
N ASP A 419 19.19 -22.75 5.47
CA ASP A 419 19.91 -21.67 4.79
C ASP A 419 19.63 -20.33 5.51
N PRO A 420 20.64 -19.62 6.03
CA PRO A 420 20.42 -18.31 6.65
C PRO A 420 19.79 -17.30 5.68
N GLU A 421 19.96 -17.46 4.37
CA GLU A 421 19.37 -16.60 3.35
C GLU A 421 17.98 -17.08 2.87
N THR A 422 17.38 -18.08 3.53
CA THR A 422 16.00 -18.49 3.23
C THR A 422 14.99 -17.42 3.62
N TRP A 423 13.88 -17.38 2.88
CA TRP A 423 12.78 -16.46 3.13
C TRP A 423 11.45 -17.19 3.29
N ASN A 424 10.65 -16.67 4.21
CA ASN A 424 9.23 -16.92 4.29
C ASN A 424 8.50 -15.71 3.70
N VAL A 425 7.66 -15.94 2.69
CA VAL A 425 7.01 -14.88 1.92
C VAL A 425 5.53 -15.17 1.75
N GLN A 426 4.69 -14.15 1.88
CA GLN A 426 3.25 -14.26 1.73
C GLN A 426 2.73 -13.18 0.78
N TYR A 427 1.85 -13.57 -0.13
CA TYR A 427 1.28 -12.67 -1.13
C TYR A 427 -0.07 -12.10 -0.69
N PHE A 428 -0.28 -10.81 -0.96
CA PHE A 428 -1.46 -10.06 -0.55
C PHE A 428 -1.99 -9.22 -1.71
N ARG A 429 -3.30 -8.96 -1.71
CA ARG A 429 -3.97 -8.15 -2.74
C ARG A 429 -5.07 -7.27 -2.18
N SER A 430 -5.37 -6.24 -2.96
CA SER A 430 -6.64 -5.53 -2.94
C SER A 430 -7.31 -5.81 -4.27
N ILE A 431 -8.33 -6.67 -4.32
CA ILE A 431 -9.01 -7.06 -5.57
C ILE A 431 -10.40 -7.62 -5.28
N ASP A 432 -11.29 -7.61 -6.27
CA ASP A 432 -12.61 -8.22 -6.16
C ASP A 432 -12.98 -9.04 -7.41
N GLU A 433 -14.11 -9.74 -7.33
CA GLU A 433 -14.60 -10.65 -8.37
C GLU A 433 -14.90 -9.99 -9.73
N ARG A 434 -14.90 -8.65 -9.81
CA ARG A 434 -15.03 -7.94 -11.09
C ARG A 434 -13.72 -8.01 -11.88
N SER A 435 -12.59 -8.09 -11.18
CA SER A 435 -11.26 -8.12 -11.79
C SER A 435 -10.63 -9.50 -11.82
N ALA A 436 -11.06 -10.45 -10.98
CA ALA A 436 -10.46 -11.78 -10.88
C ALA A 436 -11.50 -12.90 -10.74
N VAL A 437 -11.20 -14.07 -11.30
CA VAL A 437 -11.92 -15.32 -10.99
C VAL A 437 -11.27 -15.94 -9.77
N PHE A 438 -11.91 -15.85 -8.60
CA PHE A 438 -11.42 -16.51 -7.40
C PHE A 438 -11.68 -18.03 -7.47
N GLU A 439 -10.70 -18.83 -7.07
CA GLU A 439 -10.93 -20.24 -6.77
C GLU A 439 -11.64 -20.32 -5.42
N ARG A 440 -12.93 -20.66 -5.48
CA ARG A 440 -13.84 -20.61 -4.34
C ARG A 440 -13.83 -21.92 -3.57
N ASP A 441 -13.56 -21.86 -2.27
CA ASP A 441 -13.94 -22.89 -1.31
C ASP A 441 -15.00 -22.27 -0.38
N PRO A 442 -16.31 -22.60 -0.54
CA PRO A 442 -17.39 -21.97 0.21
C PRO A 442 -17.20 -21.97 1.74
N LYS A 443 -16.41 -22.92 2.29
CA LYS A 443 -16.11 -23.00 3.72
C LYS A 443 -15.00 -22.03 4.15
N LYS A 444 -14.00 -21.78 3.30
CA LYS A 444 -12.84 -20.91 3.61
C LYS A 444 -13.00 -19.49 3.06
N ASP A 445 -13.78 -19.32 2.00
CA ASP A 445 -13.99 -18.05 1.31
C ASP A 445 -14.46 -16.94 2.25
N ARG A 446 -15.30 -17.26 3.24
CA ARG A 446 -15.89 -16.25 4.13
C ARG A 446 -14.95 -15.82 5.26
N GLU A 447 -13.92 -16.62 5.54
CA GLU A 447 -12.83 -16.24 6.45
C GLU A 447 -11.82 -15.32 5.75
N VAL A 448 -11.68 -15.49 4.44
CA VAL A 448 -10.68 -14.83 3.60
C VAL A 448 -11.20 -13.54 2.94
N PHE A 449 -12.45 -13.56 2.46
CA PHE A 449 -13.03 -12.46 1.69
C PHE A 449 -14.05 -11.68 2.53
N PHE A 450 -13.97 -10.37 2.43
CA PHE A 450 -15.03 -9.48 2.91
C PHE A 450 -16.15 -9.41 1.88
N SER A 451 -17.41 -9.38 2.31
CA SER A 451 -18.54 -9.18 1.40
C SER A 451 -19.06 -7.75 1.44
N LYS A 452 -18.95 -7.03 0.32
CA LYS A 452 -19.53 -5.69 0.15
C LYS A 452 -20.59 -5.74 -0.93
N LYS A 453 -21.83 -5.45 -0.55
CA LYS A 453 -23.03 -5.59 -1.42
C LYS A 453 -23.20 -7.01 -2.00
N GLY A 454 -22.77 -8.04 -1.27
CA GLY A 454 -22.90 -9.44 -1.71
C GLY A 454 -21.76 -9.93 -2.61
N ARG A 455 -20.70 -9.13 -2.79
CA ARG A 455 -19.54 -9.49 -3.60
C ARG A 455 -18.31 -9.71 -2.74
N PRO A 456 -17.55 -10.80 -2.97
CA PRO A 456 -16.29 -11.04 -2.30
C PRO A 456 -15.22 -10.03 -2.72
N ILE A 457 -14.52 -9.53 -1.72
CA ILE A 457 -13.40 -8.60 -1.82
C ILE A 457 -12.24 -9.19 -1.04
N ASP A 458 -11.09 -9.30 -1.69
CA ASP A 458 -9.80 -9.50 -1.05
C ASP A 458 -9.25 -8.12 -0.65
N ALA A 459 -9.10 -7.89 0.65
CA ALA A 459 -8.47 -6.71 1.24
C ALA A 459 -7.32 -7.15 2.16
N SER A 460 -6.61 -8.22 1.76
CA SER A 460 -5.53 -8.82 2.53
C SER A 460 -4.34 -7.89 2.71
N ILE A 461 -4.14 -6.88 1.84
CA ILE A 461 -3.10 -5.85 2.04
C ILE A 461 -3.37 -5.03 3.31
N GLN A 462 -4.58 -4.49 3.49
CA GLN A 462 -4.94 -3.74 4.71
C GLN A 462 -4.78 -4.63 5.95
N THR A 463 -5.15 -5.92 5.82
CA THR A 463 -5.01 -6.91 6.88
C THR A 463 -3.55 -7.16 7.24
N ALA A 464 -2.66 -7.27 6.25
CA ALA A 464 -1.23 -7.46 6.45
C ALA A 464 -0.58 -6.22 7.11
N TYR A 465 -0.93 -5.01 6.67
CA TYR A 465 -0.50 -3.77 7.33
C TYR A 465 -0.90 -3.77 8.82
N ALA A 466 -2.17 -4.02 9.12
CA ALA A 466 -2.65 -4.07 10.50
C ALA A 466 -1.93 -5.16 11.31
N HIS A 467 -1.74 -6.35 10.75
CA HIS A 467 -1.04 -7.45 11.39
C HIS A 467 0.40 -7.08 11.75
N TYR A 468 1.20 -6.64 10.78
CA TYR A 468 2.61 -6.30 11.02
C TYR A 468 2.80 -5.11 11.96
N ILE A 469 1.91 -4.10 11.91
CA ILE A 469 1.94 -3.01 12.88
C ILE A 469 1.65 -3.52 14.30
N ARG A 470 0.72 -4.48 14.46
CA ARG A 470 0.40 -5.06 15.77
C ARG A 470 1.51 -5.95 16.31
N THR A 471 2.23 -6.66 15.44
CA THR A 471 3.39 -7.47 15.84
C THR A 471 4.58 -6.60 16.25
N ALA A 472 4.66 -5.36 15.78
CA ALA A 472 5.77 -4.45 16.03
C ALA A 472 6.07 -4.25 17.54
N GLN A 473 7.35 -4.32 17.87
CA GLN A 473 7.90 -4.26 19.23
C GLN A 473 8.79 -3.03 19.44
N LYS A 474 9.54 -2.59 18.43
CA LYS A 474 10.63 -1.61 18.56
C LYS A 474 10.40 -0.37 17.68
N PHE A 475 10.22 -0.54 16.38
CA PHE A 475 10.03 0.57 15.44
C PHE A 475 9.34 0.14 14.14
N ILE A 476 8.81 1.13 13.41
CA ILE A 476 8.37 0.99 12.03
C ILE A 476 9.01 2.06 11.14
N TYR A 477 9.35 1.69 9.92
CA TYR A 477 9.77 2.59 8.86
C TYR A 477 8.83 2.43 7.67
N ILE A 478 8.26 3.53 7.18
CA ILE A 478 7.31 3.55 6.08
C ILE A 478 7.81 4.54 5.04
N GLU A 479 7.82 4.11 3.78
CA GLU A 479 7.88 5.02 2.63
C GLU A 479 6.60 4.81 1.82
N ASN A 480 5.84 5.89 1.63
CA ASN A 480 4.59 5.80 0.89
C ASN A 480 4.23 7.08 0.14
N GLN A 481 3.77 6.94 -1.11
CA GLN A 481 3.26 8.04 -1.93
C GLN A 481 2.10 8.81 -1.28
N TYR A 482 1.24 8.11 -0.54
CA TYR A 482 0.14 8.73 0.19
C TYR A 482 0.13 8.28 1.64
N PHE A 483 -0.24 9.17 2.54
CA PHE A 483 -0.42 8.84 3.94
C PHE A 483 -1.67 9.51 4.52
N LEU A 484 -2.82 8.90 4.24
CA LEU A 484 -4.12 9.39 4.69
C LEU A 484 -5.08 8.24 5.00
N GLY A 485 -5.94 8.39 6.00
CA GLY A 485 -6.91 7.36 6.37
C GLY A 485 -7.48 7.49 7.77
N SER A 486 -8.16 6.44 8.21
CA SER A 486 -8.82 6.35 9.52
C SER A 486 -9.78 7.52 9.79
N SER A 487 -10.45 8.02 8.74
CA SER A 487 -11.30 9.20 8.83
C SER A 487 -12.54 9.00 9.70
N SER A 488 -12.91 7.76 10.00
CA SER A 488 -13.94 7.43 10.99
C SER A 488 -13.60 7.89 12.41
N GLU A 489 -12.31 8.07 12.72
CA GLU A 489 -11.84 8.56 14.02
C GLU A 489 -11.65 10.08 14.06
N TRP A 490 -11.86 10.78 12.95
CA TRP A 490 -11.74 12.24 12.92
C TRP A 490 -12.88 12.89 13.68
N ARG A 491 -12.58 13.48 14.84
CA ARG A 491 -13.57 14.15 15.69
C ARG A 491 -13.46 15.66 15.59
N LYS A 492 -14.60 16.37 15.57
CA LYS A 492 -14.64 17.84 15.60
C LYS A 492 -13.79 18.46 16.71
N SER A 493 -13.62 17.78 17.84
CA SER A 493 -12.76 18.26 18.94
C SER A 493 -11.27 18.37 18.58
N MET A 494 -10.82 17.67 17.53
CA MET A 494 -9.42 17.65 17.08
C MET A 494 -9.12 18.74 16.04
N PHE A 495 -10.13 19.41 15.49
CA PHE A 495 -9.98 20.28 14.33
C PHE A 495 -10.63 21.65 14.58
N LYS A 496 -9.95 22.72 14.15
CA LYS A 496 -10.45 24.10 14.28
C LYS A 496 -11.49 24.43 13.19
N ASP A 497 -11.44 23.75 12.05
CA ASP A 497 -12.34 23.95 10.91
C ASP A 497 -13.45 22.87 10.88
N SER A 498 -14.63 23.20 10.33
CA SER A 498 -15.77 22.28 10.32
C SER A 498 -15.59 21.12 9.33
N LEU A 499 -14.87 20.08 9.74
CA LEU A 499 -14.72 18.80 9.01
C LEU A 499 -16.00 17.94 9.01
N ALA A 500 -17.18 18.57 8.99
CA ALA A 500 -18.43 17.87 9.22
C ALA A 500 -18.84 16.91 8.08
N ASN A 501 -18.13 16.93 6.93
CA ASN A 501 -18.56 16.24 5.71
C ASN A 501 -17.53 15.27 5.09
N MET A 502 -16.28 15.21 5.58
CA MET A 502 -15.24 14.31 5.08
C MET A 502 -15.39 12.90 5.70
N GLU A 503 -16.30 12.09 5.15
CA GLU A 503 -16.51 10.69 5.54
C GLU A 503 -16.13 9.78 4.36
N GLY A 504 -15.17 8.85 4.53
CA GLY A 504 -14.99 7.78 3.53
C GLY A 504 -13.61 7.14 3.38
N ALA A 505 -12.56 7.63 4.06
CA ALA A 505 -11.24 6.98 4.11
C ALA A 505 -11.11 6.14 5.39
N THR A 506 -11.90 5.07 5.47
CA THR A 506 -12.13 4.28 6.68
C THR A 506 -11.11 3.17 6.96
N HIS A 507 -10.11 2.96 6.11
CA HIS A 507 -9.03 2.02 6.38
C HIS A 507 -8.27 2.43 7.65
N ILE A 508 -7.73 1.44 8.36
CA ILE A 508 -7.30 1.60 9.75
C ILE A 508 -5.80 1.82 9.94
N VAL A 509 -5.01 1.87 8.85
CA VAL A 509 -3.54 1.84 8.94
C VAL A 509 -2.97 2.97 9.82
N PRO A 510 -3.34 4.26 9.63
CA PRO A 510 -2.88 5.34 10.52
C PRO A 510 -3.29 5.14 11.98
N MET A 511 -4.50 4.61 12.23
CA MET A 511 -4.97 4.36 13.59
C MET A 511 -4.25 3.18 14.25
N GLU A 512 -3.89 2.12 13.50
CA GLU A 512 -3.07 1.02 14.00
C GLU A 512 -1.70 1.52 14.49
N ILE A 513 -1.04 2.39 13.70
CA ILE A 513 0.25 3.00 14.09
C ILE A 513 0.09 3.82 15.37
N THR A 514 -0.95 4.65 15.42
CA THR A 514 -1.27 5.49 16.57
C THR A 514 -1.50 4.65 17.82
N LEU A 515 -2.32 3.61 17.73
CA LEU A 515 -2.65 2.75 18.86
C LEU A 515 -1.45 1.92 19.31
N LYS A 516 -0.57 1.47 18.41
CA LYS A 516 0.69 0.84 18.79
C LYS A 516 1.59 1.79 19.60
N ILE A 517 1.77 3.03 19.16
CA ILE A 517 2.54 4.03 19.92
C ILE A 517 1.89 4.31 21.27
N VAL A 518 0.56 4.51 21.32
CA VAL A 518 -0.19 4.74 22.55
C VAL A 518 -0.08 3.55 23.51
N GLN A 519 -0.12 2.31 23.00
CA GLN A 519 0.10 1.10 23.79
C GLN A 519 1.49 1.13 24.45
N LYS A 520 2.54 1.45 23.69
CA LYS A 520 3.93 1.52 24.16
C LYS A 520 4.12 2.61 25.21
N ILE A 521 3.55 3.79 24.99
CA ILE A 521 3.54 4.89 25.98
C ILE A 521 2.88 4.45 27.28
N LYS A 522 1.72 3.80 27.22
CA LYS A 522 1.02 3.30 28.41
C LYS A 522 1.83 2.23 29.15
N ALA A 523 2.59 1.42 28.42
CA ALA A 523 3.49 0.42 28.97
C ALA A 523 4.77 1.02 29.60
N GLY A 524 5.10 2.28 29.31
CA GLY A 524 6.38 2.89 29.70
C GLY A 524 7.55 2.50 28.78
N GLU A 525 7.24 1.93 27.62
CA GLU A 525 8.20 1.51 26.61
C GLU A 525 8.36 2.60 25.54
N HIS A 526 9.49 2.60 24.84
CA HIS A 526 9.69 3.49 23.70
C HIS A 526 9.46 2.75 22.39
N PHE A 527 9.00 3.50 21.39
CA PHE A 527 8.71 3.00 20.05
C PHE A 527 8.81 4.16 19.06
N CYS A 528 9.39 3.91 17.90
CA CYS A 528 9.58 4.94 16.87
C CYS A 528 8.84 4.58 15.58
N ALA A 529 8.15 5.55 15.00
CA ALA A 529 7.54 5.48 13.68
C ALA A 529 8.13 6.56 12.78
N TYR A 530 8.83 6.12 11.74
CA TYR A 530 9.44 6.96 10.72
C TYR A 530 8.59 6.86 9.46
N ILE A 531 8.01 7.97 9.00
CA ILE A 531 7.11 7.98 7.84
C ILE A 531 7.65 8.94 6.80
N VAL A 532 8.04 8.45 5.63
CA VAL A 532 8.53 9.26 4.49
C VAL A 532 7.42 9.32 3.44
N VAL A 533 7.05 10.54 3.07
CA VAL A 533 6.04 10.84 2.05
C VAL A 533 6.61 11.84 1.03
N PRO A 534 6.07 11.95 -0.19
CA PRO A 534 6.49 13.01 -1.09
C PRO A 534 6.14 14.37 -0.48
N LEU A 535 6.84 15.43 -0.91
CA LEU A 535 6.59 16.78 -0.37
C LEU A 535 5.13 17.19 -0.61
N PHE A 536 4.59 16.79 -1.75
CA PHE A 536 3.18 16.74 -2.09
C PHE A 536 2.95 15.64 -3.16
N PRO A 537 1.72 15.11 -3.30
CA PRO A 537 1.39 14.19 -4.38
C PRO A 537 1.68 14.76 -5.77
N GLU A 538 2.07 13.91 -6.72
CA GLU A 538 2.38 14.32 -8.09
C GLU A 538 1.22 15.07 -8.76
N GLY A 539 1.59 16.09 -9.52
CA GLY A 539 0.71 17.06 -10.15
C GLY A 539 0.99 18.47 -9.63
N LEU A 540 0.36 19.47 -10.24
CA LEU A 540 0.54 20.86 -9.82
C LEU A 540 0.06 21.03 -8.37
N PRO A 541 0.91 21.52 -7.46
CA PRO A 541 0.61 21.52 -6.03
C PRO A 541 -0.53 22.49 -5.66
N GLU A 542 -0.80 23.50 -6.49
CA GLU A 542 -1.93 24.41 -6.35
C GLU A 542 -3.26 23.81 -6.82
N SER A 543 -3.23 22.68 -7.53
CA SER A 543 -4.44 22.05 -8.05
C SER A 543 -5.39 21.65 -6.92
N GLY A 544 -6.69 21.68 -7.20
CA GLY A 544 -7.71 21.29 -6.22
C GLY A 544 -7.51 19.85 -5.72
N ALA A 545 -7.12 18.93 -6.60
CA ALA A 545 -6.89 17.53 -6.24
C ALA A 545 -5.72 17.37 -5.25
N VAL A 546 -4.57 17.99 -5.54
CA VAL A 546 -3.40 17.92 -4.65
C VAL A 546 -3.69 18.61 -3.31
N GLN A 547 -4.32 19.78 -3.32
CA GLN A 547 -4.69 20.49 -2.09
C GLN A 547 -5.72 19.71 -1.24
N GLU A 548 -6.65 19.00 -1.86
CA GLU A 548 -7.59 18.13 -1.17
C GLU A 548 -6.85 16.96 -0.50
N ILE A 549 -5.97 16.26 -1.23
CA ILE A 549 -5.20 15.14 -0.70
C ILE A 549 -4.31 15.57 0.49
N LEU A 550 -3.67 16.74 0.39
CA LEU A 550 -2.89 17.32 1.49
C LEU A 550 -3.75 17.62 2.72
N CYS A 551 -5.02 18.03 2.52
CA CYS A 551 -5.98 18.19 3.62
C CYS A 551 -6.27 16.85 4.31
N TRP A 552 -6.47 15.77 3.53
CA TRP A 552 -6.65 14.42 4.08
C TRP A 552 -5.42 13.94 4.87
N GLN A 553 -4.21 14.16 4.33
CA GLN A 553 -2.96 13.82 5.01
C GLN A 553 -2.82 14.61 6.32
N ARG A 554 -3.00 15.93 6.29
CA ARG A 554 -2.93 16.79 7.48
C ARG A 554 -3.89 16.29 8.55
N ASN A 555 -5.14 16.00 8.20
CA ASN A 555 -6.15 15.58 9.16
C ASN A 555 -5.81 14.19 9.76
N THR A 556 -5.24 13.30 8.96
CA THR A 556 -4.70 12.02 9.43
C THR A 556 -3.57 12.25 10.43
N VAL A 557 -2.58 13.07 10.08
CA VAL A 557 -1.44 13.38 10.95
C VAL A 557 -1.90 14.06 12.25
N GLN A 558 -2.90 14.95 12.18
CA GLN A 558 -3.51 15.59 13.34
C GLN A 558 -4.19 14.58 14.27
N LEU A 559 -4.92 13.59 13.73
CA LEU A 559 -5.49 12.50 14.53
C LEU A 559 -4.40 11.76 15.30
N MET A 560 -3.31 11.39 14.62
CA MET A 560 -2.21 10.61 15.22
C MET A 560 -1.54 11.38 16.35
N TYR A 561 -1.09 12.61 16.10
CA TYR A 561 -0.40 13.41 17.11
C TYR A 561 -1.31 13.78 18.28
N HIS A 562 -2.61 13.99 18.06
CA HIS A 562 -3.55 14.26 19.14
C HIS A 562 -3.58 13.11 20.16
N HIS A 563 -3.76 11.87 19.69
CA HIS A 563 -3.83 10.70 20.56
C HIS A 563 -2.48 10.37 21.23
N ILE A 564 -1.37 10.54 20.52
CA ILE A 564 -0.03 10.33 21.08
C ILE A 564 0.25 11.35 22.19
N SER A 565 -0.03 12.64 21.95
CA SER A 565 0.15 13.69 22.95
C SER A 565 -0.76 13.51 24.16
N GLU A 566 -2.01 13.07 23.96
CA GLU A 566 -2.91 12.73 25.06
C GLU A 566 -2.35 11.58 25.92
N ALA A 567 -1.85 10.51 25.29
CA ALA A 567 -1.26 9.38 25.98
C ALA A 567 0.00 9.79 26.76
N LEU A 568 0.87 10.61 26.18
CA LEU A 568 2.06 11.15 26.87
C LEU A 568 1.68 12.02 28.08
N LYS A 569 0.66 12.87 27.94
CA LYS A 569 0.17 13.69 29.03
C LYS A 569 -0.35 12.84 30.19
N GLN A 570 -1.05 11.75 29.90
CA GLN A 570 -1.59 10.82 30.89
C GLN A 570 -0.51 9.92 31.54
N ASN A 571 0.66 9.76 30.91
CA ASN A 571 1.74 8.87 31.35
C ASN A 571 3.09 9.61 31.44
N LYS A 572 3.06 10.90 31.81
CA LYS A 572 4.22 11.80 31.78
C LYS A 572 5.35 11.32 32.71
N ASP A 573 5.00 10.69 33.81
CA ASP A 573 5.89 10.07 34.79
C ASP A 573 6.74 8.95 34.18
N LYS A 574 6.20 8.20 33.21
CA LYS A 574 6.93 7.13 32.50
C LYS A 574 7.84 7.65 31.39
N HIS A 575 7.62 8.88 30.95
CA HIS A 575 8.29 9.47 29.78
C HIS A 575 8.72 10.93 30.03
N PRO A 576 9.57 11.20 31.03
CA PRO A 576 9.97 12.55 31.38
C PRO A 576 10.69 13.24 30.20
N GLY A 577 10.20 14.43 29.84
CA GLY A 577 10.81 15.26 28.79
C GLY A 577 10.66 14.73 27.36
N LYS A 578 9.91 13.64 27.14
CA LYS A 578 9.63 13.14 25.80
C LYS A 578 8.45 13.89 25.16
N GLN A 579 8.52 14.05 23.85
CA GLN A 579 7.49 14.69 23.04
C GLN A 579 6.91 13.69 22.04
N ALA A 580 5.73 13.97 21.49
CA ALA A 580 5.10 13.08 20.50
C ALA A 580 6.00 12.83 19.28
N THR A 581 6.81 13.82 18.92
CA THR A 581 7.83 13.79 17.87
C THR A 581 8.98 12.82 18.11
N ASP A 582 9.22 12.41 19.36
CA ASP A 582 10.18 11.35 19.69
C ASP A 582 9.64 9.96 19.31
N PHE A 583 8.32 9.81 19.14
CA PHE A 583 7.66 8.53 18.82
C PHE A 583 7.17 8.45 17.38
N LEU A 584 6.80 9.57 16.77
CA LEU A 584 6.32 9.66 15.40
C LEU A 584 6.95 10.88 14.73
N THR A 585 7.55 10.70 13.56
CA THR A 585 7.95 11.83 12.70
C THR A 585 7.59 11.57 11.25
N ILE A 586 7.06 12.61 10.59
CA ILE A 586 6.83 12.65 9.15
C ILE A 586 8.01 13.35 8.49
N PHE A 587 8.62 12.68 7.53
CA PHE A 587 9.72 13.13 6.72
C PHE A 587 9.28 13.23 5.25
N THR A 588 10.10 13.89 4.47
CA THR A 588 10.02 13.91 3.01
C THR A 588 11.43 13.94 2.44
N VAL A 589 11.56 13.88 1.11
CA VAL A 589 12.87 13.93 0.44
C VAL A 589 12.88 14.96 -0.69
N GLY A 590 14.02 15.59 -0.89
CA GLY A 590 14.21 16.62 -1.89
C GLY A 590 15.67 16.82 -2.21
N ASN A 591 15.92 17.40 -3.38
CA ASN A 591 17.27 17.71 -3.83
C ASN A 591 17.39 19.19 -4.19
N ARG A 592 18.62 19.69 -4.14
CA ARG A 592 19.00 21.02 -4.59
C ARG A 592 20.40 20.98 -5.16
N GLU A 593 20.55 21.50 -6.36
CA GLU A 593 21.79 21.51 -7.14
C GLU A 593 21.98 22.90 -7.77
N TYR A 594 23.24 23.31 -7.98
CA TYR A 594 23.50 24.45 -8.85
C TYR A 594 23.09 24.09 -10.29
N PRO A 595 22.17 24.84 -10.90
CA PRO A 595 21.80 24.56 -12.28
C PRO A 595 22.98 24.87 -13.22
N PRO A 596 23.08 24.21 -14.38
CA PRO A 596 24.14 24.47 -15.33
C PRO A 596 24.03 25.90 -15.91
N GLU A 597 25.13 26.43 -16.44
CA GLU A 597 25.21 27.80 -16.96
C GLU A 597 24.14 28.08 -18.03
N ASP A 598 23.84 27.11 -18.89
CA ASP A 598 22.83 27.25 -19.94
C ASP A 598 21.38 27.13 -19.46
N ALA A 599 21.17 26.86 -18.17
CA ALA A 599 19.88 26.92 -17.49
C ALA A 599 19.71 28.17 -16.61
N MET A 600 20.75 29.02 -16.48
CA MET A 600 20.71 30.27 -15.71
C MET A 600 19.83 31.37 -16.33
N ASP A 601 19.29 31.17 -17.53
CA ASP A 601 18.32 32.08 -18.16
C ASP A 601 16.86 31.69 -17.84
N ASP A 602 16.61 30.44 -17.40
CA ASP A 602 15.29 29.90 -17.06
C ASP A 602 14.94 30.14 -15.58
N GLU A 603 13.82 30.81 -15.31
CA GLU A 603 13.40 31.20 -13.95
C GLU A 603 13.03 30.02 -13.06
N VAL A 604 12.56 28.91 -13.65
CA VAL A 604 12.26 27.69 -12.91
C VAL A 604 13.58 26.99 -12.57
N ALA A 605 14.44 26.79 -13.58
CA ALA A 605 15.71 26.11 -13.38
C ALA A 605 16.60 26.84 -12.38
N LYS A 606 16.65 28.18 -12.43
CA LYS A 606 17.42 29.03 -11.50
C LYS A 606 17.13 28.81 -10.02
N GLN A 607 15.97 28.25 -9.64
CA GLN A 607 15.69 27.93 -8.23
C GLN A 607 16.54 26.76 -7.71
N GLY A 608 17.01 25.90 -8.61
CA GLY A 608 17.94 24.82 -8.32
C GLY A 608 17.38 23.68 -7.47
N ARG A 609 16.07 23.62 -7.18
CA ARG A 609 15.47 22.63 -6.27
C ARG A 609 14.29 21.91 -6.89
N HIS A 610 14.09 20.67 -6.48
CA HIS A 610 12.83 19.96 -6.64
C HIS A 610 12.69 18.86 -5.59
N MET A 611 11.47 18.40 -5.30
CA MET A 611 11.28 17.23 -4.46
C MET A 611 11.80 16.00 -5.20
N ILE A 612 12.28 15.02 -4.44
CA ILE A 612 12.45 13.67 -4.96
C ILE A 612 11.10 13.00 -4.74
N TYR A 613 10.47 12.54 -5.80
CA TYR A 613 9.12 12.01 -5.69
C TYR A 613 9.14 10.61 -5.08
N VAL A 614 8.65 10.50 -3.84
CA VAL A 614 8.49 9.22 -3.14
C VAL A 614 7.28 8.51 -3.72
N HIS A 615 7.55 7.59 -4.65
CA HIS A 615 6.55 6.69 -5.20
C HIS A 615 6.57 5.31 -4.52
N SER A 616 7.47 5.06 -3.56
CA SER A 616 7.51 3.84 -2.76
C SER A 616 6.15 3.46 -2.16
N LYS A 617 5.93 2.16 -1.94
CA LYS A 617 4.83 1.63 -1.11
C LYS A 617 5.34 0.48 -0.23
N MET A 618 5.94 0.83 0.90
CA MET A 618 6.68 -0.11 1.74
C MET A 618 6.51 0.18 3.23
N ILE A 619 6.54 -0.88 4.05
CA ILE A 619 6.73 -0.82 5.49
C ILE A 619 7.77 -1.87 5.92
N ILE A 620 8.72 -1.45 6.75
CA ILE A 620 9.64 -2.31 7.51
C ILE A 620 9.23 -2.26 8.98
N VAL A 621 9.15 -3.44 9.61
CA VAL A 621 8.85 -3.58 11.03
C VAL A 621 10.01 -4.30 11.72
N ASP A 622 10.60 -3.62 12.70
CA ASP A 622 11.67 -4.14 13.57
C ASP A 622 12.85 -4.80 12.85
N ASP A 623 13.21 -4.33 11.64
CA ASP A 623 14.17 -4.99 10.74
C ASP A 623 13.90 -6.49 10.49
N THR A 624 12.69 -6.98 10.85
CA THR A 624 12.30 -8.39 10.86
C THR A 624 11.50 -8.74 9.62
N VAL A 625 10.51 -7.91 9.28
CA VAL A 625 9.60 -8.14 8.15
C VAL A 625 9.48 -6.87 7.32
N ILE A 626 9.44 -7.06 6.01
CA ILE A 626 9.13 -6.02 5.03
C ILE A 626 7.83 -6.39 4.31
N LEU A 627 6.93 -5.43 4.15
CA LEU A 627 5.78 -5.52 3.24
C LEU A 627 5.95 -4.45 2.17
N MET A 628 5.90 -4.85 0.90
CA MET A 628 6.08 -3.94 -0.21
C MET A 628 5.26 -4.36 -1.43
N GLY A 629 4.89 -3.40 -2.27
CA GLY A 629 4.01 -3.64 -3.41
C GLY A 629 3.58 -2.37 -4.12
N SER A 630 2.34 -2.34 -4.60
CA SER A 630 1.75 -1.21 -5.32
C SER A 630 0.80 -0.35 -4.48
N ALA A 631 0.40 -0.83 -3.30
CA ALA A 631 -0.68 -0.25 -2.52
C ALA A 631 -0.27 0.97 -1.66
N ASN A 632 -0.87 2.11 -1.95
CA ASN A 632 -0.66 3.33 -1.17
C ASN A 632 -1.42 3.29 0.18
N ILE A 633 -0.97 4.06 1.17
CA ILE A 633 -1.72 4.26 2.42
C ILE A 633 -2.81 5.32 2.19
N ASN A 634 -3.82 4.90 1.44
CA ASN A 634 -5.05 5.63 1.14
C ASN A 634 -6.21 4.63 0.97
N GLN A 635 -7.44 5.11 0.93
CA GLN A 635 -8.60 4.25 0.80
C GLN A 635 -8.69 3.61 -0.59
N ARG A 636 -8.27 4.31 -1.64
CA ARG A 636 -8.16 3.76 -3.01
C ARG A 636 -7.45 2.40 -3.06
N SER A 637 -6.34 2.27 -2.33
CA SER A 637 -5.52 1.04 -2.36
C SER A 637 -5.97 0.03 -1.29
N MET A 638 -6.42 0.50 -0.12
CA MET A 638 -6.73 -0.37 1.03
C MET A 638 -8.14 -0.99 0.98
N ASP A 639 -9.08 -0.46 0.17
CA ASP A 639 -10.49 -0.89 0.16
C ASP A 639 -10.72 -2.30 -0.40
N GLY A 640 -9.85 -2.79 -1.29
CA GLY A 640 -10.06 -4.02 -2.08
C GLY A 640 -11.08 -3.86 -3.23
N GLY A 641 -12.11 -3.02 -3.05
CA GLY A 641 -13.17 -2.79 -4.04
C GLY A 641 -12.96 -1.56 -4.94
N ARG A 642 -11.86 -0.82 -4.79
CA ARG A 642 -11.49 0.36 -5.57
C ARG A 642 -10.42 -0.01 -6.61
N ASP A 643 -9.18 0.42 -6.44
CA ASP A 643 -8.07 0.03 -7.32
C ASP A 643 -7.66 -1.41 -7.03
N THR A 644 -7.15 -2.10 -8.06
CA THR A 644 -6.54 -3.41 -7.82
C THR A 644 -5.08 -3.24 -7.48
N GLU A 645 -4.64 -3.82 -6.36
CA GLU A 645 -3.27 -3.72 -5.86
C GLU A 645 -2.68 -5.10 -5.58
N MET A 646 -1.36 -5.15 -5.40
CA MET A 646 -0.63 -6.34 -4.96
C MET A 646 0.51 -5.96 -4.03
N ALA A 647 0.85 -6.85 -3.12
CA ALA A 647 2.01 -6.74 -2.26
C ALA A 647 2.51 -8.12 -1.83
N PHE A 648 3.76 -8.20 -1.37
CA PHE A 648 4.25 -9.37 -0.64
C PHE A 648 4.84 -8.93 0.69
N GLY A 649 4.60 -9.73 1.74
CA GLY A 649 5.29 -9.62 3.01
C GLY A 649 6.37 -10.70 3.10
N ALA A 650 7.58 -10.33 3.50
CA ALA A 650 8.72 -11.22 3.53
C ALA A 650 9.54 -11.05 4.81
N HIS A 651 9.97 -12.17 5.39
CA HIS A 651 10.94 -12.19 6.48
C HIS A 651 11.90 -13.36 6.31
N GLN A 652 13.10 -13.21 6.85
CA GLN A 652 14.03 -14.32 7.00
C GLN A 652 13.80 -14.96 8.39
N PRO A 653 13.48 -16.25 8.48
CA PRO A 653 13.10 -16.88 9.76
C PRO A 653 14.21 -16.86 10.81
N ASN A 654 15.48 -16.77 10.38
CA ASN A 654 16.64 -16.71 11.26
C ASN A 654 16.98 -15.27 11.73
N TYR A 655 16.31 -14.26 11.19
CA TYR A 655 16.59 -12.84 11.46
C TYR A 655 15.32 -12.12 11.95
N THR A 656 14.84 -12.53 13.11
CA THR A 656 13.75 -11.85 13.84
C THR A 656 14.27 -11.27 15.15
N VAL A 657 13.49 -10.37 15.77
CA VAL A 657 13.79 -9.86 17.12
C VAL A 657 13.97 -11.00 18.13
N GLN A 658 13.13 -12.02 18.07
CA GLN A 658 13.16 -13.20 18.95
C GLN A 658 14.45 -13.99 18.74
N MET A 659 14.82 -14.24 17.48
CA MET A 659 16.05 -14.97 17.14
C MET A 659 17.32 -14.16 17.47
N SER A 660 17.19 -12.83 17.59
CA SER A 660 18.28 -11.90 17.91
C SER A 660 18.34 -11.54 19.40
N GLY A 661 17.75 -12.36 20.28
CA GLY A 661 17.81 -12.14 21.73
C GLY A 661 17.09 -10.87 22.21
N GLY A 662 16.12 -10.36 21.45
CA GLY A 662 15.39 -9.14 21.75
C GLY A 662 16.01 -7.85 21.17
N GLU A 663 17.13 -7.96 20.46
CA GLU A 663 17.74 -6.88 19.68
C GLU A 663 17.17 -6.84 18.25
N LEU A 664 17.48 -5.77 17.51
CA LEU A 664 17.10 -5.69 16.09
C LEU A 664 17.96 -6.68 15.27
N PRO A 665 17.34 -7.54 14.45
CA PRO A 665 18.06 -8.46 13.58
C PRO A 665 18.88 -7.71 12.52
N LYS A 666 19.98 -8.31 12.07
CA LYS A 666 20.90 -7.74 11.06
C LYS A 666 20.95 -8.58 9.79
N GLY A 667 19.78 -8.99 9.31
CA GLY A 667 19.59 -9.69 8.03
C GLY A 667 19.46 -8.74 6.84
N GLN A 668 18.94 -9.24 5.73
CA GLN A 668 18.76 -8.48 4.48
C GLN A 668 17.80 -7.29 4.65
N VAL A 669 16.73 -7.42 5.45
CA VAL A 669 15.79 -6.30 5.72
C VAL A 669 16.51 -5.14 6.41
N HIS A 670 17.38 -5.44 7.39
CA HIS A 670 18.25 -4.45 8.03
C HIS A 670 19.21 -3.79 7.03
N GLY A 671 19.88 -4.60 6.21
CA GLY A 671 20.80 -4.10 5.18
C GLY A 671 20.11 -3.14 4.21
N PHE A 672 18.91 -3.51 3.75
CA PHE A 672 18.09 -2.68 2.87
C PHE A 672 17.69 -1.35 3.54
N ARG A 673 17.20 -1.39 4.79
CA ARG A 673 16.86 -0.17 5.53
C ARG A 673 18.08 0.73 5.78
N MET A 674 19.24 0.15 6.11
CA MET A 674 20.50 0.93 6.23
C MET A 674 20.84 1.62 4.91
N SER A 675 20.67 0.93 3.78
CA SER A 675 20.92 1.47 2.44
C SER A 675 19.98 2.62 2.09
N LEU A 676 18.69 2.51 2.42
CA LEU A 676 17.71 3.60 2.25
C LEU A 676 18.05 4.81 3.12
N PHE A 677 18.39 4.60 4.39
CA PHE A 677 18.82 5.71 5.24
C PHE A 677 20.10 6.36 4.73
N ALA A 678 21.03 5.57 4.17
CA ALA A 678 22.25 6.09 3.60
C ALA A 678 22.00 6.97 2.37
N GLU A 679 21.14 6.52 1.43
CA GLU A 679 20.68 7.36 0.30
C GLU A 679 20.11 8.68 0.82
N HIS A 680 19.11 8.60 1.71
CA HIS A 680 18.40 9.77 2.22
C HIS A 680 19.33 10.73 2.98
N LEU A 681 20.52 10.30 3.40
CA LEU A 681 21.47 11.11 4.17
C LEU A 681 22.79 11.36 3.44
N GLY A 682 22.77 11.28 2.10
CA GLY A 682 23.89 11.66 1.23
C GLY A 682 24.98 10.60 1.15
N ALA A 683 24.58 9.34 0.94
CA ALA A 683 25.42 8.14 0.83
C ALA A 683 26.33 7.88 2.04
N LYS A 684 25.79 8.05 3.26
CA LYS A 684 26.54 7.88 4.52
C LYS A 684 25.84 6.96 5.50
N LEU A 685 26.61 6.08 6.14
CA LEU A 685 26.13 5.29 7.28
C LEU A 685 26.43 6.05 8.57
N GLU A 686 25.38 6.37 9.33
CA GLU A 686 25.49 7.03 10.62
C GLU A 686 25.27 6.01 11.76
N PRO A 687 25.96 6.12 12.91
CA PRO A 687 25.87 5.13 13.99
C PRO A 687 24.44 4.88 14.49
N TRP A 688 23.62 5.93 14.58
CA TRP A 688 22.24 5.84 15.06
C TRP A 688 21.35 4.95 14.19
N MET A 689 21.69 4.80 12.90
CA MET A 689 20.91 4.01 11.94
C MET A 689 20.89 2.52 12.32
N THR A 690 21.86 2.05 13.10
CA THR A 690 21.93 0.65 13.53
C THR A 690 20.87 0.30 14.58
N ASN A 691 20.31 1.29 15.28
CA ASN A 691 19.22 1.10 16.22
C ASN A 691 18.22 2.27 16.16
N PRO A 692 17.35 2.30 15.14
CA PRO A 692 16.33 3.34 14.98
C PRO A 692 15.21 3.26 16.04
N SER A 693 15.22 2.29 16.95
CA SER A 693 14.20 2.22 18.02
C SER A 693 14.47 3.15 19.21
N LEU A 694 15.63 3.82 19.23
CA LEU A 694 16.03 4.71 20.31
C LEU A 694 15.48 6.14 20.11
N PRO A 695 15.05 6.83 21.19
CA PRO A 695 14.64 8.23 21.09
C PRO A 695 15.73 9.12 20.52
N GLU A 696 16.99 8.89 20.89
CA GLU A 696 18.14 9.64 20.41
C GLU A 696 18.36 9.43 18.91
N ALA A 697 18.03 8.25 18.37
CA ALA A 697 18.09 7.98 16.95
C ALA A 697 17.06 8.80 16.17
N MET A 698 15.80 8.84 16.66
CA MET A 698 14.76 9.70 16.08
C MET A 698 15.15 11.19 16.15
N ARG A 699 15.68 11.67 17.28
CA ARG A 699 16.16 13.06 17.41
C ARG A 699 17.28 13.38 16.45
N THR A 700 18.26 12.48 16.31
CA THR A 700 19.38 12.67 15.37
C THR A 700 18.87 12.74 13.92
N ALA A 701 17.96 11.83 13.53
CA ALA A 701 17.34 11.85 12.21
C ALA A 701 16.59 13.17 11.95
N ARG A 702 15.81 13.64 12.93
CA ARG A 702 15.10 14.93 12.87
C ARG A 702 16.05 16.11 12.73
N ASP A 703 17.13 16.16 13.51
CA ASP A 703 18.10 17.26 13.47
C ASP A 703 18.80 17.35 12.12
N LEU A 704 19.15 16.21 11.53
CA LEU A 704 19.72 16.14 10.18
C LEU A 704 18.68 16.60 9.14
N ALA A 705 17.46 16.10 9.25
CA ALA A 705 16.38 16.43 8.33
C ALA A 705 15.95 17.91 8.42
N GLU A 706 16.04 18.53 9.60
CA GLU A 706 15.78 19.97 9.78
C GLU A 706 16.85 20.83 9.11
N LYS A 707 18.13 20.42 9.20
CA LYS A 707 19.23 21.11 8.52
C LYS A 707 19.06 21.04 7.01
N ASN A 708 18.72 19.87 6.48
CA ASN A 708 18.45 19.69 5.06
C ASN A 708 17.24 20.51 4.59
N TRP A 709 16.14 20.53 5.37
CA TRP A 709 14.99 21.40 5.08
C TRP A 709 15.38 22.88 4.97
N LYS A 710 16.23 23.38 5.88
CA LYS A 710 16.71 24.78 5.83
C LYS A 710 17.47 25.06 4.53
N VAL A 711 18.33 24.14 4.09
CA VAL A 711 19.05 24.26 2.80
C VAL A 711 18.08 24.24 1.61
N TYR A 712 17.08 23.36 1.62
CA TYR A 712 16.09 23.25 0.55
C TYR A 712 15.18 24.50 0.45
N ALA A 713 14.75 25.03 1.59
CA ALA A 713 13.84 26.17 1.68
C ALA A 713 14.53 27.54 1.48
N ASP A 714 15.85 27.62 1.63
CA ASP A 714 16.61 28.87 1.51
C ASP A 714 16.34 29.60 0.18
N THR A 715 16.42 30.92 0.15
CA THR A 715 16.29 31.71 -1.08
C THR A 715 17.52 31.60 -1.96
N ASN A 716 18.71 31.37 -1.38
CA ASN A 716 19.96 31.19 -2.10
C ASN A 716 20.16 29.72 -2.48
N VAL A 717 20.61 29.48 -3.71
CA VAL A 717 20.92 28.12 -4.19
C VAL A 717 22.15 27.56 -3.47
N GLN A 718 22.01 26.34 -2.97
CA GLN A 718 23.01 25.57 -2.24
C GLN A 718 22.87 24.11 -2.61
N GLU A 719 23.97 23.36 -2.60
CA GLU A 719 23.97 21.91 -2.79
C GLU A 719 23.39 21.21 -1.54
N MET A 720 22.49 20.24 -1.75
CA MET A 720 21.95 19.44 -0.65
C MET A 720 22.99 18.45 -0.12
N PRO A 721 23.24 18.41 1.20
CA PRO A 721 24.17 17.44 1.79
C PRO A 721 23.57 16.02 1.94
N GLY A 722 22.25 15.89 1.82
CA GLY A 722 21.47 14.67 1.86
C GLY A 722 19.99 15.00 1.61
N HIS A 723 19.20 13.99 1.23
CA HIS A 723 17.84 14.20 0.72
C HIS A 723 16.75 14.30 1.78
N LEU A 724 16.92 13.66 2.94
CA LEU A 724 15.91 13.58 4.01
C LEU A 724 15.63 14.96 4.57
N MET A 725 14.36 15.36 4.57
CA MET A 725 13.89 16.62 5.12
C MET A 725 12.78 16.37 6.13
N LEU A 726 12.68 17.23 7.13
CA LEU A 726 11.48 17.25 7.96
C LEU A 726 10.32 17.69 7.07
N TYR A 727 9.20 16.98 7.13
CA TYR A 727 7.99 17.49 6.51
C TYR A 727 7.63 18.82 7.20
N PRO A 728 7.22 19.88 6.46
CA PRO A 728 7.05 21.24 6.99
C PRO A 728 5.85 21.45 7.94
N TYR A 729 5.60 20.49 8.82
CA TYR A 729 4.67 20.58 9.94
C TYR A 729 5.39 21.00 11.23
N GLN A 730 4.71 21.82 12.02
CA GLN A 730 5.02 22.07 13.42
C GLN A 730 3.98 21.39 14.31
N ILE A 731 4.44 20.76 15.39
CA ILE A 731 3.60 20.00 16.31
C ILE A 731 3.61 20.68 17.68
N ASP A 732 2.45 21.12 18.16
CA ASP A 732 2.31 21.65 19.51
C ASP A 732 2.54 20.53 20.54
N SER A 733 3.45 20.80 21.47
CA SER A 733 3.91 19.83 22.47
C SER A 733 2.87 19.53 23.55
N VAL A 734 1.81 20.33 23.67
CA VAL A 734 0.77 20.17 24.70
C VAL A 734 -0.39 19.31 24.22
N ASN A 735 -0.94 19.62 23.05
CA ASN A 735 -2.17 19.01 22.54
C ASN A 735 -1.97 18.24 21.22
N GLY A 736 -0.74 18.19 20.68
CA GLY A 736 -0.45 17.54 19.40
C GLY A 736 -1.10 18.23 18.21
N THR A 737 -1.37 19.53 18.30
CA THR A 737 -1.97 20.28 17.19
C THR A 737 -0.93 20.48 16.07
N VAL A 738 -1.33 20.23 14.84
CA VAL A 738 -0.50 20.33 13.64
C VAL A 738 -0.70 21.69 12.99
N PHE A 739 0.41 22.40 12.76
CA PHE A 739 0.46 23.69 12.09
C PHE A 739 1.45 23.63 10.92
N ALA A 740 1.33 24.55 9.97
CA ALA A 740 2.43 24.80 9.04
C ALA A 740 3.56 25.52 9.78
N ASP A 741 4.80 25.34 9.30
CA ASP A 741 5.90 26.23 9.65
C ASP A 741 5.52 27.70 9.32
N PRO A 742 5.55 28.65 10.29
CA PRO A 742 5.21 30.04 10.06
C PRO A 742 6.06 30.73 9.00
N LEU A 743 7.29 30.23 8.76
CA LEU A 743 8.17 30.74 7.70
C LEU A 743 7.88 30.11 6.33
N ASN A 744 7.18 28.97 6.31
CA ASN A 744 6.91 28.17 5.12
C ASN A 744 5.45 27.68 5.12
N THR A 745 4.50 28.62 5.13
CA THR A 745 3.06 28.31 5.08
C THR A 745 2.63 27.71 3.74
N ASN A 746 3.39 28.00 2.68
CA ASN A 746 3.32 27.40 1.36
C ASN A 746 4.61 26.61 1.06
N PHE A 747 4.55 25.66 0.13
CA PHE A 747 5.76 24.95 -0.29
C PHE A 747 6.75 25.89 -0.99
N PRO A 748 8.07 25.75 -0.77
CA PRO A 748 9.05 26.65 -1.34
C PRO A 748 8.96 26.72 -2.88
N GLY A 749 8.76 27.94 -3.42
CA GLY A 749 8.64 28.18 -4.86
C GLY A 749 7.22 28.03 -5.42
N THR A 750 6.19 27.91 -4.56
CA THR A 750 4.80 27.68 -4.96
C THR A 750 3.84 28.56 -4.16
N GLU A 751 2.58 28.67 -4.62
CA GLU A 751 1.47 29.26 -3.85
C GLU A 751 0.62 28.20 -3.14
N ALA A 752 1.07 26.94 -3.20
CA ALA A 752 0.38 25.78 -2.67
C ALA A 752 0.56 25.69 -1.15
N SER A 753 -0.55 25.55 -0.42
CA SER A 753 -0.48 25.46 1.04
C SER A 753 0.03 24.10 1.49
N VAL A 754 0.96 24.09 2.45
CA VAL A 754 1.46 22.89 3.12
C VAL A 754 0.34 22.11 3.84
N MET A 755 -0.71 22.82 4.27
CA MET A 755 -1.81 22.27 5.05
C MET A 755 -2.94 21.71 4.18
N GLY A 756 -2.86 21.90 2.86
CA GLY A 756 -3.95 21.58 1.94
C GLY A 756 -5.17 22.49 2.10
N LYS A 757 -6.15 22.32 1.21
CA LYS A 757 -7.40 23.08 1.18
C LYS A 757 -8.55 22.16 0.76
N GLU A 758 -9.62 22.16 1.55
CA GLU A 758 -10.87 21.45 1.23
C GLU A 758 -11.50 21.99 -0.05
N GLN A 759 -11.90 21.09 -0.95
CA GLN A 759 -12.55 21.38 -2.22
C GLN A 759 -14.04 21.05 -2.15
N ARG A 760 -14.89 22.07 -2.09
CA ARG A 760 -16.36 21.91 -1.95
C ARG A 760 -17.06 21.14 -3.08
N PHE A 761 -16.43 21.04 -4.25
CA PHE A 761 -17.05 20.49 -5.47
C PHE A 761 -16.41 19.19 -5.96
N MET A 762 -15.35 18.72 -5.29
CA MET A 762 -14.67 17.48 -5.66
C MET A 762 -15.24 16.32 -4.83
N PRO A 763 -15.66 15.20 -5.45
CA PRO A 763 -16.10 14.05 -4.67
C PRO A 763 -14.92 13.41 -3.93
N ASP A 764 -15.04 13.24 -2.61
CA ASP A 764 -14.02 12.61 -1.77
C ASP A 764 -13.52 11.27 -2.36
N SER A 765 -14.39 10.51 -3.04
CA SER A 765 -14.02 9.22 -3.65
C SER A 765 -12.89 9.29 -4.68
N ALA A 766 -12.58 10.48 -5.21
CA ALA A 766 -11.50 10.71 -6.15
C ALA A 766 -10.13 10.96 -5.46
N THR A 767 -10.14 11.49 -4.24
CA THR A 767 -8.96 11.98 -3.50
C THR A 767 -8.65 11.19 -2.22
N MET A 768 -9.54 10.26 -1.83
CA MET A 768 -9.41 9.36 -0.67
C MET A 768 -8.72 8.02 -0.94
#